data_AF-A0AAN7T4U2-F1
#
_entry.id   AF-A0AAN7T4U2-F1
#
_cell.length_a   1.000
_cell.length_b   1.000
_cell.length_c   1.000
_cell.angle_alpha   90.00
_cell.angle_beta   90.00
_cell.angle_gamma   90.00
#
_symmetry.space_group_name_H-M   'P 1'
#
loop_
_entity.id
_entity.type
_entity.pdbx_description
1 polymer ?
#
loop_
_entity_poly.entity_id
_entity_poly.type
_entity_poly.pdbx_seq_one_letter_code
_entity_poly.pdbx_strand_id
1 'polypeptide(L)'
;MVVPSFAISLLLVASTLSVYARSAHTPSHSQHLGLAGRVRSVLTSSGTAPEDASSTVPMLQGEELLCNAINGTNFSTGSNTWTALCDMDFIGQDIYPFIRAGDYVECMNHCEFHNQENNAYICQGFVWAPDRSTLENDCYLKSGLNDPVYPATLHLVGASLWPTPAPTPAKQAVSASTTSPSTISETSSEIPSPQESLSVQDVHAEKQGKIPVVTESMFLGTSVDENPSQYVSHVPAKPQQLAADVLVAGINVDLITGYPLAADTGSWTSSEVTTNVLSNMKVVPRISRDGGRGGKINGTNFFVFCDTSTYGQEKDPILGYLNGFVSSSIAVDGTLNGLDGKPLHLVNSIGQWQDDVGRMRGWVPMTTGEEAFNIAISGQGYRYAVWPNSSPTSLNSTHAVMYAPLVYLEVDMQDQSSPRYTSLGNTLLLISVDPTYGPHADRLYNQFFTRPEVDWGSLGGIRAWSSAGPGSPGGDIYLFGEAEQGILLGKIAAQDFDDRHKYLYWNGNSWSGDMPPPGSSADAFMINQTVASMDIVYSPAHRTFVMVYLTQGVDNTFYYRYLVGKDKSTLNIIPPYEDGGDTNYVENLVTNAWSDQKILFTVPTPERGYAYAGGLHSGYFGNDDIANGGYKMLLTWTEHTIVDPDDPASGYAHKAQIVELG
;
A
#
# COMPACT_ATOMS: atom_id res chain seq x y z
N MET A 1 -47.92 44.90 35.42
CA MET A 1 -47.19 44.43 36.62
C MET A 1 -45.84 43.92 36.13
N VAL A 2 -44.80 44.74 36.35
CA VAL A 2 -43.34 44.49 36.46
C VAL A 2 -42.61 43.49 35.51
N VAL A 3 -41.71 44.08 34.71
CA VAL A 3 -40.51 43.64 33.91
C VAL A 3 -39.38 43.16 34.86
N PRO A 4 -38.39 42.27 34.54
CA PRO A 4 -37.35 42.34 33.45
C PRO A 4 -37.05 41.01 32.71
N SER A 5 -36.49 40.89 31.48
CA SER A 5 -35.46 41.57 30.64
C SER A 5 -34.07 40.89 30.64
N PHE A 6 -33.53 40.74 29.41
CA PHE A 6 -32.14 40.44 28.94
C PHE A 6 -31.67 38.96 28.95
N ALA A 7 -30.92 38.42 27.97
CA ALA A 7 -30.27 38.96 26.77
C ALA A 7 -30.05 37.87 25.69
N ILE A 8 -30.05 38.32 24.43
CA ILE A 8 -29.55 37.64 23.22
C ILE A 8 -28.03 37.84 23.17
N SER A 9 -27.27 36.80 22.78
CA SER A 9 -25.87 36.95 22.35
C SER A 9 -25.69 36.38 20.95
N LEU A 10 -25.50 37.33 20.04
CA LEU A 10 -25.02 37.23 18.68
C LEU A 10 -23.47 37.31 18.76
N LEU A 11 -22.73 36.44 18.08
CA LEU A 11 -21.32 36.72 17.79
C LEU A 11 -21.02 36.41 16.32
N LEU A 12 -20.86 37.49 15.55
CA LEU A 12 -20.05 37.58 14.35
C LEU A 12 -18.58 37.71 14.76
N VAL A 13 -17.68 36.94 14.14
CA VAL A 13 -16.30 37.33 13.81
C VAL A 13 -15.99 36.59 12.49
N ALA A 14 -16.19 37.23 11.33
CA ALA A 14 -15.27 38.13 10.64
C ALA A 14 -14.03 37.43 10.06
N SER A 15 -14.08 37.29 8.74
CA SER A 15 -13.00 37.02 7.81
C SER A 15 -11.91 38.10 7.91
N THR A 16 -10.63 37.70 7.82
CA THR A 16 -9.55 38.59 7.37
C THR A 16 -8.67 37.87 6.36
N LEU A 17 -8.67 38.44 5.15
CA LEU A 17 -7.73 38.20 4.07
C LEU A 17 -6.30 38.64 4.45
N SER A 18 -5.35 37.95 3.82
CA SER A 18 -4.09 38.39 3.19
C SER A 18 -3.57 39.81 3.42
N VAL A 19 -2.24 39.92 3.63
CA VAL A 19 -1.26 40.67 2.80
C VAL A 19 0.03 40.84 3.60
N TYR A 20 1.17 40.37 3.07
CA TYR A 20 2.28 41.29 2.78
C TYR A 20 3.09 40.81 1.57
N ALA A 21 3.33 41.77 0.69
CA ALA A 21 3.87 41.64 -0.64
C ALA A 21 5.38 42.00 -0.68
N ARG A 22 6.05 41.42 -1.69
CA ARG A 22 7.13 41.96 -2.55
C ARG A 22 8.17 42.90 -1.93
N SER A 23 9.44 42.53 -2.09
CA SER A 23 10.45 43.47 -2.59
C SER A 23 11.37 42.75 -3.58
N ALA A 24 11.50 43.36 -4.76
CA ALA A 24 12.38 42.95 -5.83
C ALA A 24 13.79 43.48 -5.58
N HIS A 25 14.83 42.66 -5.79
CA HIS A 25 16.17 43.10 -6.21
C HIS A 25 16.88 41.94 -6.92
N THR A 26 17.05 42.06 -8.24
CA THR A 26 18.18 41.51 -8.99
C THR A 26 19.40 42.42 -8.76
N PRO A 27 20.62 41.88 -8.68
CA PRO A 27 21.42 41.78 -9.91
C PRO A 27 22.30 40.53 -10.03
N SER A 28 22.74 40.35 -11.28
CA SER A 28 23.73 39.43 -11.86
C SER A 28 25.08 39.27 -11.12
N HIS A 29 25.66 38.07 -11.13
CA HIS A 29 26.89 37.76 -11.89
C HIS A 29 27.33 36.28 -11.77
N SER A 30 27.95 35.83 -12.86
CA SER A 30 28.63 34.56 -13.14
C SER A 30 30.00 34.41 -12.42
N GLN A 31 30.43 33.15 -12.19
CA GLN A 31 31.79 32.54 -12.26
C GLN A 31 32.03 31.53 -11.11
N HIS A 32 32.19 30.23 -11.36
CA HIS A 32 33.39 29.44 -11.74
C HIS A 32 34.41 29.13 -10.62
N LEU A 33 34.74 27.82 -10.49
CA LEU A 33 35.92 27.18 -9.83
C LEU A 33 35.97 27.24 -8.28
N GLY A 34 36.43 26.26 -7.51
CA GLY A 34 37.12 24.99 -7.75
C GLY A 34 37.91 24.58 -6.47
N LEU A 35 38.23 23.28 -6.37
CA LEU A 35 39.33 22.66 -5.60
C LEU A 35 39.38 22.68 -4.05
N ALA A 36 39.26 21.46 -3.49
CA ALA A 36 40.28 20.72 -2.73
C ALA A 36 41.23 21.43 -1.73
N GLY A 37 41.34 20.86 -0.52
CA GLY A 37 42.66 20.73 0.15
C GLY A 37 42.72 20.71 1.68
N ARG A 38 43.09 19.52 2.20
CA ARG A 38 44.07 19.24 3.29
C ARG A 38 43.80 19.54 4.79
N VAL A 39 43.70 18.43 5.54
CA VAL A 39 44.62 17.92 6.59
C VAL A 39 45.26 18.90 7.61
N ARG A 40 45.05 18.64 8.91
CA ARG A 40 46.12 18.49 9.93
C ARG A 40 45.66 17.82 11.23
N SER A 41 46.57 17.00 11.77
CA SER A 41 46.52 16.27 13.05
C SER A 41 46.92 17.14 14.25
N VAL A 42 46.88 16.54 15.46
CA VAL A 42 47.99 16.33 16.44
C VAL A 42 47.40 16.29 17.87
N LEU A 43 47.56 15.18 18.63
CA LEU A 43 48.31 15.12 19.91
C LEU A 43 48.16 13.78 20.65
N THR A 44 49.34 13.26 21.00
CA THR A 44 49.72 12.07 21.78
C THR A 44 49.86 12.38 23.27
N SER A 45 49.71 11.38 24.16
CA SER A 45 50.60 11.23 25.33
C SER A 45 50.58 9.81 25.91
N SER A 46 51.78 9.31 26.20
CA SER A 46 52.13 8.02 26.81
C SER A 46 52.46 8.15 28.31
N GLY A 47 52.40 7.03 29.05
CA GLY A 47 52.92 6.91 30.42
C GLY A 47 53.06 5.43 30.86
N THR A 48 54.23 5.10 31.42
CA THR A 48 54.79 3.74 31.70
C THR A 48 54.57 3.21 33.14
N ALA A 49 54.75 1.88 33.30
CA ALA A 49 54.55 0.98 34.47
C ALA A 49 55.53 1.13 35.67
N PRO A 50 55.34 0.36 36.77
CA PRO A 50 56.14 -0.87 36.97
C PRO A 50 55.45 -2.08 37.68
N GLU A 51 56.21 -3.19 37.71
CA GLU A 51 55.96 -4.61 38.04
C GLU A 51 55.66 -4.97 39.52
N ASP A 52 54.92 -6.07 39.77
CA ASP A 52 55.42 -7.26 40.48
C ASP A 52 54.43 -8.46 40.43
N ALA A 53 54.98 -9.68 40.40
CA ALA A 53 54.31 -10.93 40.03
C ALA A 53 53.77 -11.77 41.21
N SER A 54 52.61 -12.41 41.02
CA SER A 54 52.24 -13.63 41.76
C SER A 54 51.33 -14.53 40.91
N SER A 55 51.71 -15.81 40.86
CA SER A 55 51.11 -16.91 40.11
C SER A 55 49.65 -17.18 40.49
N THR A 56 48.76 -16.86 39.56
CA THR A 56 47.44 -17.46 39.37
C THR A 56 47.24 -17.58 37.86
N VAL A 57 46.75 -18.73 37.38
CA VAL A 57 46.25 -18.85 36.00
C VAL A 57 45.30 -17.67 35.77
N PRO A 58 45.58 -16.76 34.82
CA PRO A 58 44.76 -15.57 34.70
C PRO A 58 43.40 -16.01 34.17
N MET A 59 42.34 -15.80 34.98
CA MET A 59 41.03 -15.53 34.40
C MET A 59 41.25 -14.36 33.45
N LEU A 60 41.02 -14.60 32.16
CA LEU A 60 41.02 -13.57 31.12
C LEU A 60 39.97 -12.51 31.50
N GLN A 61 40.41 -11.48 32.21
CA GLN A 61 39.66 -10.24 32.41
C GLN A 61 40.22 -9.22 31.44
N GLY A 62 39.40 -8.83 30.47
CA GLY A 62 39.70 -7.79 29.47
C GLY A 62 39.35 -8.25 28.06
N GLU A 63 38.22 -7.78 27.55
CA GLU A 63 37.69 -8.06 26.20
C GLU A 63 38.59 -7.42 25.11
N GLU A 64 39.20 -6.26 25.40
CA GLU A 64 40.20 -5.61 24.53
C GLU A 64 41.51 -6.39 24.36
N LEU A 65 41.82 -7.37 25.24
CA LEU A 65 43.08 -8.12 25.20
C LEU A 65 43.03 -9.34 24.26
N LEU A 66 41.84 -9.88 23.95
CA LEU A 66 41.68 -11.07 23.10
C LEU A 66 42.04 -10.81 21.63
N CYS A 67 41.72 -9.63 21.10
CA CYS A 67 41.97 -9.33 19.69
C CYS A 67 43.32 -8.69 19.37
N ASN A 68 44.00 -8.13 20.37
CA ASN A 68 45.31 -7.52 20.17
C ASN A 68 46.49 -8.52 20.20
N ALA A 69 46.28 -9.78 20.58
CA ALA A 69 47.37 -10.74 20.78
C ALA A 69 47.18 -12.15 20.18
N ILE A 70 45.99 -12.55 19.72
CA ILE A 70 45.68 -13.99 19.60
C ILE A 70 44.79 -14.44 18.42
N ASN A 71 44.50 -13.58 17.43
CA ASN A 71 43.69 -13.97 16.25
C ASN A 71 44.31 -15.18 15.51
N GLY A 72 43.50 -16.21 15.24
CA GLY A 72 43.94 -17.45 14.59
C GLY A 72 44.65 -18.45 15.51
N THR A 73 44.71 -18.23 16.82
CA THR A 73 45.26 -19.20 17.77
C THR A 73 44.22 -20.19 18.26
N ASN A 74 44.68 -21.41 18.53
CA ASN A 74 43.82 -22.48 19.02
C ASN A 74 43.83 -22.54 20.55
N PHE A 75 42.65 -22.67 21.14
CA PHE A 75 42.46 -22.92 22.56
C PHE A 75 41.42 -24.03 22.75
N SER A 76 41.42 -24.70 23.91
CA SER A 76 40.49 -25.82 24.16
C SER A 76 39.61 -25.54 25.36
N THR A 77 38.32 -25.81 25.24
CA THR A 77 37.33 -25.76 26.32
C THR A 77 36.54 -27.06 26.34
N GLY A 78 36.58 -27.77 27.46
CA GLY A 78 35.96 -29.10 27.56
C GLY A 78 36.54 -30.08 26.52
N SER A 79 35.68 -30.63 25.67
CA SER A 79 36.06 -31.54 24.57
C SER A 79 36.30 -30.84 23.23
N ASN A 80 36.04 -29.54 23.12
CA ASN A 80 36.12 -28.79 21.88
C ASN A 80 37.44 -28.02 21.79
N THR A 81 37.98 -27.93 20.57
CA THR A 81 39.08 -27.02 20.25
C THR A 81 38.54 -25.90 19.40
N TRP A 82 38.89 -24.67 19.76
CA TRP A 82 38.39 -23.45 19.18
C TRP A 82 39.55 -22.65 18.59
N THR A 83 39.30 -21.93 17.49
CA THR A 83 40.25 -20.98 16.88
C THR A 83 39.70 -19.58 17.09
N ALA A 84 40.44 -18.68 17.74
CA ALA A 84 40.00 -17.32 18.00
C ALA A 84 39.86 -16.51 16.71
N LEU A 85 38.80 -15.69 16.61
CA LEU A 85 38.45 -14.81 15.49
C LEU A 85 38.30 -13.38 16.00
N CYS A 86 38.84 -12.42 15.27
CA CYS A 86 38.83 -11.02 15.68
C CYS A 86 38.52 -10.08 14.52
N ASP A 87 37.59 -9.16 14.77
CA ASP A 87 37.03 -8.21 13.81
C ASP A 87 36.67 -8.87 12.48
N MET A 88 36.13 -10.08 12.57
CA MET A 88 35.75 -10.89 11.43
C MET A 88 34.28 -11.24 11.57
N ASP A 89 33.50 -11.01 10.52
CA ASP A 89 32.09 -11.39 10.46
C ASP A 89 31.83 -12.34 9.29
N PHE A 90 30.75 -13.11 9.41
CA PHE A 90 30.27 -14.08 8.43
C PHE A 90 28.81 -13.74 8.16
N ILE A 91 28.60 -12.69 7.35
CA ILE A 91 27.29 -12.08 7.14
C ILE A 91 26.32 -13.09 6.50
N GLY A 92 25.12 -13.19 7.07
CA GLY A 92 24.04 -14.03 6.53
C GLY A 92 24.22 -15.52 6.78
N GLN A 93 25.12 -15.89 7.68
CA GLN A 93 25.36 -17.29 8.10
C GLN A 93 24.95 -17.56 9.54
N ASP A 94 24.19 -16.65 10.15
CA ASP A 94 23.71 -16.78 11.52
C ASP A 94 22.60 -17.84 11.63
N ILE A 95 22.69 -18.70 12.65
CA ILE A 95 21.65 -19.69 13.00
C ILE A 95 20.40 -18.97 13.53
N TYR A 96 20.62 -17.87 14.24
CA TYR A 96 19.60 -16.98 14.78
C TYR A 96 20.01 -15.53 14.50
N PRO A 97 19.07 -14.58 14.34
CA PRO A 97 19.41 -13.18 14.13
C PRO A 97 20.45 -12.65 15.13
N PHE A 98 20.29 -12.98 16.41
CA PHE A 98 21.29 -12.94 17.49
C PHE A 98 20.69 -13.56 18.74
N ILE A 99 21.51 -13.82 19.75
CA ILE A 99 21.11 -14.16 21.11
C ILE A 99 21.87 -13.27 22.09
N ARG A 100 21.34 -13.05 23.28
CA ARG A 100 22.04 -12.25 24.30
C ARG A 100 23.06 -13.12 25.00
N ALA A 101 24.30 -12.64 25.08
CA ALA A 101 25.34 -13.26 25.89
C ALA A 101 26.06 -12.15 26.66
N GLY A 102 26.07 -12.24 27.99
CA GLY A 102 26.73 -11.28 28.86
C GLY A 102 28.22 -11.16 28.59
N ASP A 103 28.85 -12.20 28.08
CA ASP A 103 30.25 -12.20 27.67
C ASP A 103 30.55 -13.19 26.52
N TYR A 104 31.80 -13.14 26.04
CA TYR A 104 32.36 -14.03 25.03
C TYR A 104 32.20 -15.53 25.39
N VAL A 105 32.35 -15.90 26.67
CA VAL A 105 32.30 -17.29 27.13
C VAL A 105 30.85 -17.79 27.12
N GLU A 106 29.89 -16.96 27.51
CA GLU A 106 28.48 -17.25 27.41
C GLU A 106 28.06 -17.44 25.95
N CYS A 107 28.57 -16.62 25.03
CA CYS A 107 28.31 -16.77 23.60
C CYS A 107 28.84 -18.11 23.04
N MET A 108 30.04 -18.50 23.46
CA MET A 108 30.62 -19.81 23.14
C MET A 108 29.76 -20.97 23.68
N ASN A 109 29.31 -20.88 24.93
CA ASN A 109 28.48 -21.90 25.56
C ASN A 109 27.15 -22.10 24.83
N HIS A 110 26.57 -21.03 24.28
CA HIS A 110 25.38 -21.14 23.44
C HIS A 110 25.64 -21.94 22.15
N CYS A 111 26.80 -21.76 21.52
CA CYS A 111 27.20 -22.55 20.36
C CYS A 111 27.34 -24.04 20.72
N GLU A 112 27.96 -24.34 21.86
CA GLU A 112 28.12 -25.73 22.34
C GLU A 112 26.77 -26.37 22.72
N PHE A 113 25.91 -25.62 23.41
CA PHE A 113 24.58 -26.08 23.78
C PHE A 113 23.71 -26.37 22.55
N HIS A 114 23.74 -25.48 21.55
CA HIS A 114 23.02 -25.70 20.30
C HIS A 114 23.44 -27.01 19.61
N ASN A 115 24.73 -27.34 19.65
CA ASN A 115 25.26 -28.58 19.07
C ASN A 115 24.85 -29.84 19.85
N GLN A 116 24.44 -29.73 21.12
CA GLN A 116 23.99 -30.86 21.93
C GLN A 116 22.51 -31.22 21.72
N GLU A 117 21.67 -30.29 21.24
CA GLU A 117 20.23 -30.49 21.10
C GLU A 117 19.79 -31.29 19.84
N ASN A 118 20.72 -31.84 19.05
CA ASN A 118 20.43 -32.61 17.82
C ASN A 118 19.59 -31.83 16.79
N ASN A 119 19.89 -30.55 16.62
CA ASN A 119 19.26 -29.67 15.63
C ASN A 119 19.77 -29.93 14.20
N ALA A 120 19.00 -29.52 13.19
CA ALA A 120 19.33 -29.69 11.78
C ALA A 120 20.57 -28.89 11.31
N TYR A 121 21.04 -27.93 12.13
CA TYR A 121 22.18 -27.07 11.85
C TYR A 121 23.22 -27.22 12.97
N ILE A 122 24.49 -27.33 12.58
CA ILE A 122 25.62 -27.37 13.52
C ILE A 122 26.20 -25.96 13.62
N CYS A 123 26.38 -25.46 14.83
CA CYS A 123 27.14 -24.26 15.12
C CYS A 123 28.63 -24.49 14.86
N GLN A 124 29.14 -23.90 13.78
CA GLN A 124 30.53 -24.00 13.32
C GLN A 124 31.44 -22.95 13.95
N GLY A 125 30.87 -21.87 14.48
CA GLY A 125 31.57 -20.80 15.18
C GLY A 125 30.60 -19.76 15.73
N PHE A 126 31.12 -18.74 16.39
CA PHE A 126 30.33 -17.61 16.88
C PHE A 126 31.13 -16.31 16.80
N VAL A 127 30.43 -15.18 16.79
CA VAL A 127 31.01 -13.84 16.99
C VAL A 127 30.18 -13.07 18.00
N TRP A 128 30.84 -12.31 18.86
CA TRP A 128 30.24 -11.58 19.97
C TRP A 128 30.66 -10.11 19.89
N ALA A 129 29.70 -9.20 20.12
CA ALA A 129 29.86 -7.76 19.94
C ALA A 129 29.91 -7.02 21.28
N PRO A 130 31.11 -6.79 21.88
CA PRO A 130 31.25 -6.11 23.17
C PRO A 130 30.86 -4.63 23.18
N ASP A 131 31.07 -3.91 22.07
CA ASP A 131 31.16 -2.43 22.09
C ASP A 131 29.85 -1.70 21.73
N ARG A 132 28.69 -2.38 21.78
CA ARG A 132 27.42 -1.68 21.54
C ARG A 132 27.09 -0.79 22.75
N SER A 133 27.17 0.53 22.57
CA SER A 133 26.91 1.57 23.57
C SER A 133 25.49 1.60 24.16
N THR A 134 24.65 0.62 23.81
CA THR A 134 23.25 0.49 24.19
C THR A 134 22.98 -0.89 24.81
N LEU A 135 23.63 -1.22 25.94
CA LEU A 135 23.30 -2.33 26.86
C LEU A 135 23.08 -3.75 26.26
N GLU A 136 23.43 -4.02 25.00
CA GLU A 136 23.14 -5.30 24.34
C GLU A 136 24.43 -5.95 23.82
N ASN A 137 24.93 -6.92 24.59
CA ASN A 137 26.06 -7.78 24.25
C ASN A 137 25.54 -8.92 23.35
N ASP A 138 25.47 -8.64 22.04
CA ASP A 138 24.90 -9.55 21.06
C ASP A 138 25.88 -10.67 20.70
N CYS A 139 25.36 -11.90 20.70
CA CYS A 139 26.06 -13.12 20.31
C CYS A 139 25.43 -13.71 19.04
N TYR A 140 26.27 -14.01 18.06
CA TYR A 140 25.86 -14.48 16.75
C TYR A 140 26.43 -15.88 16.51
N LEU A 141 25.59 -16.90 16.58
CA LEU A 141 25.97 -18.28 16.31
C LEU A 141 25.99 -18.53 14.80
N LYS A 142 27.11 -19.03 14.26
CA LYS A 142 27.31 -19.21 12.82
C LYS A 142 27.10 -20.66 12.40
N SER A 143 26.19 -20.87 11.45
CA SER A 143 25.93 -22.16 10.79
C SER A 143 27.02 -22.53 9.78
N GLY A 144 27.80 -21.54 9.33
CA GLY A 144 28.91 -21.66 8.40
C GLY A 144 29.90 -20.51 8.56
N LEU A 145 31.12 -20.72 8.07
CA LEU A 145 32.23 -19.76 8.18
C LEU A 145 32.83 -19.43 6.80
N ASN A 146 31.97 -19.37 5.78
CA ASN A 146 32.37 -19.05 4.41
C ASN A 146 32.46 -17.53 4.23
N ASP A 147 33.26 -17.06 3.27
CA ASP A 147 33.33 -15.65 2.86
C ASP A 147 33.48 -14.64 4.03
N PRO A 148 34.54 -14.75 4.85
CA PRO A 148 34.76 -13.86 5.99
C PRO A 148 34.91 -12.40 5.54
N VAL A 149 34.23 -11.50 6.23
CA VAL A 149 34.37 -10.05 6.08
C VAL A 149 35.34 -9.54 7.14
N TYR A 150 36.46 -8.95 6.71
CA TYR A 150 37.49 -8.38 7.59
C TYR A 150 38.02 -7.04 7.03
N PRO A 151 38.14 -5.97 7.85
CA PRO A 151 37.62 -5.88 9.21
C PRO A 151 36.09 -5.78 9.22
N ALA A 152 35.45 -6.34 10.25
CA ALA A 152 34.02 -6.21 10.48
C ALA A 152 33.64 -4.75 10.76
N THR A 153 32.40 -4.38 10.45
CA THR A 153 31.87 -3.03 10.67
C THR A 153 31.70 -2.69 12.16
N LEU A 154 31.68 -3.71 13.02
CA LEU A 154 31.62 -3.61 14.47
C LEU A 154 32.84 -4.33 15.06
N HIS A 155 33.26 -3.93 16.26
CA HIS A 155 34.26 -4.72 17.00
C HIS A 155 33.64 -6.07 17.34
N LEU A 156 34.24 -7.15 16.85
CA LEU A 156 33.74 -8.51 17.03
C LEU A 156 34.84 -9.41 17.56
N VAL A 157 34.50 -10.17 18.60
CA VAL A 157 35.36 -11.21 19.17
C VAL A 157 34.63 -12.54 19.07
N GLY A 158 35.23 -13.54 18.43
CA GLY A 158 34.57 -14.80 18.13
C GLY A 158 35.52 -16.00 18.18
N ALA A 159 34.98 -17.18 17.91
CA ALA A 159 35.78 -18.36 17.65
C ALA A 159 35.09 -19.37 16.73
N SER A 160 35.89 -20.18 16.05
CA SER A 160 35.43 -21.30 15.21
C SER A 160 35.84 -22.66 15.76
N LEU A 161 35.01 -23.67 15.55
CA LEU A 161 35.22 -25.03 16.03
C LEU A 161 36.22 -25.79 15.14
N TRP A 162 37.26 -26.38 15.72
CA TRP A 162 38.34 -27.11 15.04
C TRP A 162 38.28 -28.62 15.32
N PRO A 163 38.49 -29.51 14.32
CA PRO A 163 38.66 -29.27 12.89
C PRO A 163 37.30 -29.25 12.17
N THR A 164 37.10 -28.32 11.24
CA THR A 164 35.93 -28.32 10.35
C THR A 164 35.91 -29.62 9.54
N PRO A 165 34.86 -30.47 9.63
CA PRO A 165 34.78 -31.64 8.75
C PRO A 165 34.65 -31.15 7.31
N ALA A 166 35.60 -31.54 6.46
CA ALA A 166 35.50 -31.30 5.01
C ALA A 166 34.23 -31.99 4.46
N PRO A 167 33.47 -31.35 3.55
CA PRO A 167 32.31 -31.99 2.94
C PRO A 167 32.78 -33.21 2.14
N THR A 168 32.37 -34.40 2.57
CA THR A 168 32.66 -35.65 1.88
C THR A 168 31.63 -35.85 0.77
N PRO A 169 32.02 -36.03 -0.51
CA PRO A 169 31.09 -36.27 -1.59
C PRO A 169 30.58 -37.72 -1.55
N ALA A 170 29.31 -37.93 -1.22
CA ALA A 170 28.68 -39.23 -1.34
C ALA A 170 28.34 -39.52 -2.81
N LYS A 171 29.20 -40.30 -3.47
CA LYS A 171 28.86 -41.09 -4.66
C LYS A 171 28.03 -42.31 -4.22
N GLN A 172 26.80 -42.44 -4.73
CA GLN A 172 26.15 -43.73 -5.02
C GLN A 172 25.25 -43.49 -6.26
N ALA A 173 25.68 -43.93 -7.44
CA ALA A 173 25.54 -45.28 -7.99
C ALA A 173 24.14 -45.51 -8.58
N VAL A 174 24.15 -45.55 -9.90
CA VAL A 174 23.08 -45.87 -10.85
C VAL A 174 22.33 -47.14 -10.46
N SER A 175 21.00 -47.09 -10.50
CA SER A 175 20.20 -48.25 -10.89
C SER A 175 18.98 -47.78 -11.65
N ALA A 176 18.97 -48.12 -12.95
CA ALA A 176 17.86 -47.91 -13.84
C ALA A 176 16.76 -48.93 -13.52
N SER A 177 15.55 -48.45 -13.32
CA SER A 177 14.34 -49.26 -13.49
C SER A 177 13.23 -48.37 -14.06
N THR A 178 13.09 -48.47 -15.37
CA THR A 178 11.89 -48.13 -16.13
C THR A 178 10.66 -48.78 -15.51
N THR A 179 9.77 -47.96 -14.97
CA THR A 179 8.34 -48.26 -14.88
C THR A 179 7.57 -46.96 -15.06
N SER A 180 6.74 -46.95 -16.11
CA SER A 180 5.87 -45.88 -16.56
C SER A 180 5.03 -45.29 -15.41
N PRO A 181 4.86 -43.95 -15.33
CA PRO A 181 3.89 -43.39 -14.42
C PRO A 181 2.48 -43.57 -15.01
N SER A 182 1.69 -44.34 -14.28
CA SER A 182 0.24 -44.41 -14.41
C SER A 182 -0.36 -43.02 -14.21
N THR A 183 -1.25 -42.67 -15.13
CA THR A 183 -2.19 -41.57 -15.12
C THR A 183 -2.87 -41.43 -13.75
N ILE A 184 -2.56 -40.35 -13.03
CA ILE A 184 -3.35 -39.91 -11.87
C ILE A 184 -4.18 -38.75 -12.37
N SER A 185 -5.50 -38.95 -12.35
CA SER A 185 -6.51 -37.99 -12.73
C SER A 185 -6.33 -36.67 -12.00
N GLU A 186 -6.06 -35.62 -12.77
CA GLU A 186 -6.41 -34.25 -12.41
C GLU A 186 -7.92 -34.21 -12.17
N THR A 187 -8.31 -34.05 -10.91
CA THR A 187 -9.64 -33.51 -10.60
C THR A 187 -9.47 -32.01 -10.66
N SER A 188 -9.59 -31.47 -11.88
CA SER A 188 -9.80 -30.05 -12.08
C SER A 188 -11.12 -29.69 -11.42
N SER A 189 -11.05 -29.08 -10.25
CA SER A 189 -12.16 -28.26 -9.75
C SER A 189 -12.26 -27.07 -10.69
N GLU A 190 -13.04 -27.22 -11.75
CA GLU A 190 -13.53 -26.10 -12.55
C GLU A 190 -14.23 -25.14 -11.59
N ILE A 191 -13.58 -24.03 -11.28
CA ILE A 191 -14.27 -22.82 -10.84
C ILE A 191 -15.13 -22.44 -12.05
N PRO A 192 -16.47 -22.49 -11.96
CA PRO A 192 -17.30 -22.06 -13.07
C PRO A 192 -17.10 -20.56 -13.21
N SER A 193 -16.33 -20.14 -14.22
CA SER A 193 -16.39 -18.75 -14.70
C SER A 193 -17.79 -18.55 -15.26
N PRO A 194 -18.64 -17.70 -14.66
CA PRO A 194 -19.77 -17.18 -15.39
C PRO A 194 -19.17 -16.25 -16.43
N GLN A 195 -19.10 -16.68 -17.69
CA GLN A 195 -19.07 -15.73 -18.80
C GLN A 195 -20.41 -14.99 -18.79
N GLU A 196 -20.58 -14.04 -17.86
CA GLU A 196 -21.55 -12.98 -18.01
C GLU A 196 -21.06 -12.11 -19.16
N SER A 197 -21.61 -12.35 -20.35
CA SER A 197 -21.71 -11.27 -21.33
C SER A 197 -22.39 -10.10 -20.62
N LEU A 198 -21.77 -8.91 -20.66
CA LEU A 198 -22.42 -7.63 -20.36
C LEU A 198 -23.53 -7.41 -21.39
N SER A 199 -24.59 -8.22 -21.34
CA SER A 199 -25.82 -7.95 -22.05
C SER A 199 -26.64 -7.07 -21.12
N VAL A 200 -26.74 -5.79 -21.45
CA VAL A 200 -27.82 -4.94 -20.96
C VAL A 200 -29.11 -5.61 -21.48
N GLN A 201 -29.70 -6.51 -20.70
CA GLN A 201 -30.99 -7.10 -21.07
C GLN A 201 -32.04 -5.99 -21.06
N ASP A 202 -32.93 -6.04 -22.04
CA ASP A 202 -33.99 -5.07 -22.32
C ASP A 202 -34.84 -4.72 -21.09
N VAL A 203 -34.43 -3.73 -20.30
CA VAL A 203 -35.32 -3.00 -19.37
C VAL A 203 -36.13 -2.01 -20.20
N HIS A 204 -36.90 -2.53 -21.15
CA HIS A 204 -37.82 -1.76 -21.99
C HIS A 204 -39.25 -1.95 -21.50
N ALA A 205 -39.62 -1.24 -20.43
CA ALA A 205 -41.03 -1.09 -20.06
C ALA A 205 -41.43 0.36 -19.70
N GLU A 206 -40.54 1.18 -19.12
CA GLU A 206 -40.84 2.58 -18.83
C GLU A 206 -40.05 3.53 -19.73
N LYS A 207 -40.77 4.35 -20.51
CA LYS A 207 -40.18 5.35 -21.41
C LYS A 207 -39.72 6.63 -20.70
N GLN A 208 -39.90 6.74 -19.38
CA GLN A 208 -39.52 7.89 -18.58
C GLN A 208 -38.72 7.42 -17.36
N GLY A 209 -37.56 8.04 -17.11
CA GLY A 209 -36.77 7.74 -15.92
C GLY A 209 -37.49 8.17 -14.64
N LYS A 210 -37.39 7.33 -13.60
CA LYS A 210 -37.92 7.59 -12.26
C LYS A 210 -36.87 8.22 -11.37
N ILE A 211 -37.31 9.16 -10.51
CA ILE A 211 -36.44 9.80 -9.52
C ILE A 211 -35.90 8.73 -8.55
N PRO A 212 -34.56 8.58 -8.41
CA PRO A 212 -34.00 7.61 -7.49
C PRO A 212 -34.34 7.96 -6.03
N VAL A 213 -35.03 7.05 -5.35
CA VAL A 213 -35.37 7.17 -3.92
C VAL A 213 -34.91 5.92 -3.18
N VAL A 214 -34.29 6.09 -2.01
CA VAL A 214 -33.91 4.95 -1.16
C VAL A 214 -35.15 4.15 -0.77
N THR A 215 -35.21 2.90 -1.18
CA THR A 215 -36.31 1.97 -0.88
C THR A 215 -35.91 0.97 0.19
N GLU A 216 -34.69 0.44 0.11
CA GLU A 216 -34.18 -0.56 1.05
C GLU A 216 -32.72 -0.30 1.42
N SER A 217 -32.34 -0.76 2.61
CA SER A 217 -30.96 -0.72 3.10
C SER A 217 -30.70 -1.91 4.01
N MET A 218 -29.64 -2.69 3.75
CA MET A 218 -29.23 -3.84 4.56
C MET A 218 -27.74 -3.79 4.94
N PHE A 219 -27.45 -3.80 6.23
CA PHE A 219 -26.07 -3.86 6.74
C PHE A 219 -25.52 -5.27 6.65
N LEU A 220 -24.36 -5.43 6.01
CA LEU A 220 -23.72 -6.72 5.80
C LEU A 220 -22.76 -7.08 6.93
N GLY A 221 -22.26 -6.10 7.68
CA GLY A 221 -21.28 -6.33 8.74
C GLY A 221 -19.84 -6.04 8.34
N THR A 222 -18.91 -6.45 9.21
CA THR A 222 -17.47 -6.40 8.95
C THR A 222 -17.06 -7.49 7.98
N SER A 223 -16.31 -7.13 6.95
CA SER A 223 -15.69 -8.10 6.05
C SER A 223 -14.74 -9.02 6.79
N VAL A 224 -14.62 -10.26 6.31
CA VAL A 224 -13.68 -11.25 6.85
C VAL A 224 -12.58 -11.46 5.83
N ASP A 225 -11.33 -11.30 6.24
CA ASP A 225 -10.17 -11.57 5.40
C ASP A 225 -9.81 -13.06 5.42
N GLU A 226 -9.60 -13.64 4.24
CA GLU A 226 -9.00 -14.96 4.06
C GLU A 226 -7.61 -14.80 3.43
N ASN A 227 -6.62 -15.30 4.15
CA ASN A 227 -5.23 -15.29 3.71
C ASN A 227 -4.89 -16.59 3.00
N PRO A 228 -4.11 -16.55 1.90
CA PRO A 228 -3.68 -17.76 1.25
C PRO A 228 -2.77 -18.55 2.19
N SER A 229 -2.76 -19.86 2.03
CA SER A 229 -1.83 -20.76 2.72
C SER A 229 -0.50 -20.90 1.99
N GLN A 230 -0.36 -20.27 0.82
CA GLN A 230 0.80 -20.36 -0.06
C GLN A 230 1.23 -18.99 -0.57
N TYR A 231 2.51 -18.89 -0.89
CA TYR A 231 3.12 -17.73 -1.53
C TYR A 231 4.01 -18.16 -2.68
N VAL A 232 4.37 -17.21 -3.54
CA VAL A 232 5.36 -17.42 -4.60
C VAL A 232 6.74 -17.54 -3.98
N SER A 233 7.35 -18.71 -3.99
CA SER A 233 8.71 -18.89 -3.51
C SER A 233 9.69 -18.21 -4.45
N HIS A 234 10.45 -17.28 -3.89
CA HIS A 234 11.46 -16.53 -4.62
C HIS A 234 12.60 -16.19 -3.67
N VAL A 235 13.73 -15.79 -4.25
CA VAL A 235 14.79 -15.14 -3.47
C VAL A 235 14.34 -13.70 -3.23
N PRO A 236 14.14 -13.26 -1.97
CA PRO A 236 13.76 -11.88 -1.69
C PRO A 236 14.72 -10.92 -2.38
N ALA A 237 14.19 -9.89 -3.05
CA ALA A 237 15.06 -8.88 -3.61
C ALA A 237 15.80 -8.19 -2.46
N LYS A 238 17.07 -7.86 -2.67
CA LYS A 238 17.81 -7.06 -1.70
C LYS A 238 17.47 -5.60 -1.96
N PRO A 239 16.94 -4.87 -0.98
CA PRO A 239 16.69 -3.44 -1.14
C PRO A 239 17.97 -2.74 -1.59
N GLN A 240 17.88 -1.92 -2.64
CA GLN A 240 19.04 -1.19 -3.10
C GLN A 240 19.42 -0.14 -2.05
N GLN A 241 20.66 -0.20 -1.57
CA GLN A 241 21.17 0.82 -0.67
C GLN A 241 21.43 2.12 -1.44
N LEU A 242 20.75 3.18 -1.03
CA LEU A 242 21.01 4.55 -1.50
C LEU A 242 21.89 5.28 -0.48
N ALA A 243 22.51 6.37 -0.92
CA ALA A 243 23.37 7.17 -0.04
C ALA A 243 22.56 7.78 1.10
N ALA A 244 23.08 7.71 2.33
CA ALA A 244 22.35 8.07 3.55
C ALA A 244 21.89 9.55 3.57
N ASP A 245 22.60 10.44 2.87
CA ASP A 245 22.26 11.85 2.72
C ASP A 245 21.00 12.09 1.86
N VAL A 246 20.60 11.10 1.05
CA VAL A 246 19.35 11.14 0.27
C VAL A 246 18.15 10.57 1.05
N LEU A 247 18.42 9.75 2.08
CA LEU A 247 17.43 9.04 2.90
C LEU A 247 17.15 9.76 4.22
N VAL A 248 16.86 11.06 4.16
CA VAL A 248 16.63 11.91 5.33
C VAL A 248 15.21 12.47 5.32
N ALA A 249 14.64 12.68 6.51
CA ALA A 249 13.30 13.26 6.65
C ALA A 249 13.16 14.58 5.86
N GLY A 250 12.02 14.73 5.19
CA GLY A 250 11.73 15.78 4.23
C GLY A 250 11.28 15.23 2.88
N ILE A 251 10.57 16.06 2.12
CA ILE A 251 10.12 15.73 0.77
C ILE A 251 11.30 15.85 -0.20
N ASN A 252 11.57 14.76 -0.91
CA ASN A 252 12.53 14.63 -1.98
C ASN A 252 11.85 13.92 -3.16
N VAL A 253 11.33 14.70 -4.10
CA VAL A 253 10.57 14.19 -5.26
C VAL A 253 11.45 13.33 -6.17
N ASP A 254 12.78 13.50 -6.15
CA ASP A 254 13.69 12.66 -6.94
C ASP A 254 13.64 11.19 -6.51
N LEU A 255 13.24 10.90 -5.27
CA LEU A 255 13.01 9.51 -4.83
C LEU A 255 11.86 8.85 -5.58
N ILE A 256 10.90 9.63 -6.08
CA ILE A 256 9.76 9.16 -6.88
C ILE A 256 10.12 9.16 -8.38
N THR A 257 10.71 10.25 -8.88
CA THR A 257 10.87 10.42 -10.34
C THR A 257 12.22 9.96 -10.88
N GLY A 258 13.24 9.89 -10.04
CA GLY A 258 14.62 9.63 -10.45
C GLY A 258 15.04 8.16 -10.45
N TYR A 259 14.18 7.26 -9.96
CA TYR A 259 14.51 5.85 -9.76
C TYR A 259 13.54 4.92 -10.51
N PRO A 260 14.02 3.73 -10.95
CA PRO A 260 13.14 2.71 -11.51
C PRO A 260 12.21 2.12 -10.45
N LEU A 261 11.20 1.37 -10.89
CA LEU A 261 10.37 0.54 -10.01
C LEU A 261 11.24 -0.52 -9.30
N ALA A 262 10.99 -0.74 -8.01
CA ALA A 262 11.70 -1.70 -7.18
C ALA A 262 11.17 -3.12 -7.41
N ALA A 263 12.07 -4.09 -7.57
CA ALA A 263 11.73 -5.47 -7.92
C ALA A 263 11.10 -6.28 -6.77
N ASP A 264 11.14 -5.79 -5.54
CA ASP A 264 10.50 -6.35 -4.34
C ASP A 264 9.09 -5.83 -4.10
N THR A 265 8.63 -4.86 -4.90
CA THR A 265 7.29 -4.28 -4.75
C THR A 265 6.36 -4.73 -5.88
N GLY A 266 5.06 -4.53 -5.69
CA GLY A 266 4.05 -4.96 -6.65
C GLY A 266 3.69 -6.45 -6.56
N SER A 267 2.53 -6.79 -7.10
CA SER A 267 2.07 -8.17 -7.21
C SER A 267 2.89 -8.95 -8.24
N TRP A 268 3.20 -10.21 -7.92
CA TRP A 268 3.70 -11.16 -8.90
C TRP A 268 2.69 -11.45 -10.00
N THR A 269 3.21 -11.68 -11.20
CA THR A 269 2.45 -12.07 -12.39
C THR A 269 3.07 -13.28 -13.08
N SER A 270 2.29 -13.93 -13.96
CA SER A 270 2.76 -15.04 -14.79
C SER A 270 3.87 -14.63 -15.77
N SER A 271 4.01 -13.34 -16.08
CA SER A 271 5.12 -12.80 -16.88
C SER A 271 6.45 -12.74 -16.13
N GLU A 272 6.40 -12.64 -14.80
CA GLU A 272 7.59 -12.49 -13.95
C GLU A 272 8.03 -13.83 -13.36
N VAL A 273 7.05 -14.69 -13.02
CA VAL A 273 7.30 -16.00 -12.39
C VAL A 273 7.40 -17.08 -13.47
N THR A 274 8.62 -17.34 -13.93
CA THR A 274 8.90 -18.31 -15.01
C THR A 274 8.85 -19.78 -14.57
N THR A 275 8.84 -20.05 -13.26
CA THR A 275 8.67 -21.38 -12.67
C THR A 275 7.69 -21.30 -11.50
N ASN A 276 6.55 -22.01 -11.58
CA ASN A 276 5.55 -22.07 -10.51
C ASN A 276 6.13 -22.81 -9.29
N VAL A 277 6.85 -22.11 -8.43
CA VAL A 277 7.30 -22.65 -7.13
C VAL A 277 6.43 -22.01 -6.06
N LEU A 278 5.20 -22.49 -5.91
CA LEU A 278 4.41 -22.14 -4.74
C LEU A 278 4.98 -22.87 -3.51
N SER A 279 5.13 -22.15 -2.41
CA SER A 279 5.54 -22.70 -1.13
C SER A 279 4.51 -22.38 -0.06
N ASN A 280 4.41 -23.24 0.94
CA ASN A 280 3.49 -23.02 2.05
C ASN A 280 3.97 -21.87 2.92
N MET A 281 3.05 -21.04 3.38
CA MET A 281 3.31 -20.08 4.43
C MET A 281 3.49 -20.83 5.75
N LYS A 282 4.50 -20.45 6.54
CA LYS A 282 4.70 -20.94 7.91
C LYS A 282 3.69 -20.33 8.86
N VAL A 283 3.33 -19.06 8.63
CA VAL A 283 2.37 -18.31 9.41
C VAL A 283 1.35 -17.68 8.48
N VAL A 284 0.07 -17.86 8.81
CA VAL A 284 -1.02 -17.12 8.17
C VAL A 284 -1.23 -15.85 8.98
N PRO A 285 -0.87 -14.66 8.45
CA PRO A 285 -0.98 -13.42 9.23
C PRO A 285 -2.44 -13.04 9.43
N ARG A 286 -2.71 -12.10 10.33
CA ARG A 286 -3.94 -11.30 10.32
C ARG A 286 -3.70 -10.04 9.48
N ILE A 287 -4.71 -9.53 8.78
CA ILE A 287 -4.62 -8.27 8.05
C ILE A 287 -5.49 -7.20 8.71
N SER A 288 -5.03 -5.96 8.66
CA SER A 288 -5.82 -4.75 8.92
C SER A 288 -5.67 -3.79 7.73
N ARG A 289 -6.78 -3.29 7.19
CA ARG A 289 -6.79 -2.53 5.93
C ARG A 289 -7.50 -1.20 6.05
N ASP A 290 -6.87 -0.16 5.53
CA ASP A 290 -7.49 1.12 5.23
C ASP A 290 -7.97 1.17 3.77
N GLY A 291 -9.04 1.91 3.49
CA GLY A 291 -9.62 2.05 2.15
C GLY A 291 -10.78 1.09 1.89
N GLY A 292 -10.70 0.35 0.78
CA GLY A 292 -11.70 -0.68 0.42
C GLY A 292 -12.69 -0.28 -0.66
N ARG A 293 -12.29 0.60 -1.58
CA ARG A 293 -13.08 0.82 -2.81
C ARG A 293 -12.79 -0.26 -3.83
N GLY A 294 -13.72 -0.52 -4.73
CA GLY A 294 -13.59 -1.67 -5.60
C GLY A 294 -14.31 -1.53 -6.92
N GLY A 295 -14.12 -2.54 -7.74
CA GLY A 295 -14.81 -2.67 -9.01
C GLY A 295 -14.72 -4.08 -9.56
N LYS A 296 -15.19 -4.23 -10.80
CA LYS A 296 -15.20 -5.49 -11.54
C LYS A 296 -14.40 -5.34 -12.82
N ILE A 297 -13.40 -6.21 -13.01
CA ILE A 297 -12.74 -6.42 -14.30
C ILE A 297 -12.56 -7.92 -14.51
N ASN A 298 -12.66 -8.37 -15.76
CA ASN A 298 -12.50 -9.77 -16.15
C ASN A 298 -13.34 -10.74 -15.28
N GLY A 299 -14.57 -10.33 -14.93
CA GLY A 299 -15.47 -11.08 -14.05
C GLY A 299 -15.08 -11.10 -12.55
N THR A 300 -13.93 -10.55 -12.18
CA THR A 300 -13.40 -10.56 -10.80
C THR A 300 -13.84 -9.30 -10.06
N ASN A 301 -14.52 -9.47 -8.93
CA ASN A 301 -14.82 -8.38 -7.99
C ASN A 301 -13.63 -8.21 -7.04
N PHE A 302 -12.99 -7.05 -7.09
CA PHE A 302 -11.82 -6.75 -6.27
C PHE A 302 -11.99 -5.44 -5.51
N PHE A 303 -11.29 -5.35 -4.38
CA PHE A 303 -11.27 -4.21 -3.47
C PHE A 303 -9.82 -3.79 -3.28
N VAL A 304 -9.54 -2.52 -3.57
CA VAL A 304 -8.24 -1.88 -3.36
C VAL A 304 -8.22 -1.19 -2.01
N PHE A 305 -7.08 -1.30 -1.35
CA PHE A 305 -6.83 -0.78 -0.02
C PHE A 305 -5.58 0.07 -0.07
N CYS A 306 -5.53 1.04 0.82
CA CYS A 306 -4.37 1.87 1.08
C CYS A 306 -3.49 1.19 2.12
N ASP A 307 -3.26 1.86 3.25
CA ASP A 307 -2.41 1.34 4.30
C ASP A 307 -2.90 -0.02 4.80
N THR A 308 -2.03 -1.02 4.65
CA THR A 308 -2.32 -2.38 5.08
C THR A 308 -1.23 -2.87 6.00
N SER A 309 -1.64 -3.29 7.19
CA SER A 309 -0.78 -3.92 8.18
C SER A 309 -1.01 -5.42 8.18
N THR A 310 0.06 -6.21 8.26
CA THR A 310 -0.01 -7.63 8.57
C THR A 310 0.54 -7.91 9.95
N TYR A 311 -0.14 -8.77 10.70
CA TYR A 311 0.22 -9.13 12.07
C TYR A 311 0.49 -10.63 12.20
N GLY A 312 1.57 -10.97 12.90
CA GLY A 312 1.92 -12.34 13.28
C GLY A 312 1.12 -12.83 14.48
N GLN A 313 1.33 -14.11 14.82
CA GLN A 313 0.73 -14.74 16.01
C GLN A 313 1.60 -14.63 17.25
N GLU A 314 2.90 -14.39 17.06
CA GLU A 314 3.88 -14.23 18.13
C GLU A 314 4.28 -12.77 18.25
N LYS A 315 4.51 -12.32 19.49
CA LYS A 315 4.91 -10.93 19.77
C LYS A 315 6.43 -10.82 19.61
N ASP A 316 6.87 -10.09 18.60
CA ASP A 316 8.24 -9.63 18.46
C ASP A 316 8.57 -8.58 19.55
N PRO A 317 9.76 -8.61 20.16
CA PRO A 317 10.13 -7.66 21.21
C PRO A 317 10.20 -6.19 20.78
N ILE A 318 10.40 -5.92 19.48
CA ILE A 318 10.58 -4.58 18.91
C ILE A 318 9.35 -4.15 18.13
N LEU A 319 8.83 -5.02 17.26
CA LEU A 319 7.71 -4.73 16.35
C LEU A 319 6.34 -5.10 16.94
N GLY A 320 6.31 -5.69 18.13
CA GLY A 320 5.08 -6.24 18.68
C GLY A 320 4.55 -7.35 17.77
N TYR A 321 3.26 -7.32 17.44
CA TYR A 321 2.69 -8.31 16.51
C TYR A 321 2.85 -7.92 15.03
N LEU A 322 3.40 -6.74 14.70
CA LEU A 322 3.45 -6.27 13.32
C LEU A 322 4.51 -7.04 12.51
N ASN A 323 4.08 -7.70 11.44
CA ASN A 323 4.96 -8.38 10.48
C ASN A 323 5.38 -7.44 9.33
N GLY A 324 4.45 -6.59 8.86
CA GLY A 324 4.71 -5.70 7.74
C GLY A 324 3.66 -4.61 7.59
N PHE A 325 4.03 -3.56 6.87
CA PHE A 325 3.17 -2.42 6.58
C PHE A 325 3.43 -1.94 5.15
N VAL A 326 2.39 -1.92 4.33
CA VAL A 326 2.47 -1.53 2.91
C VAL A 326 1.48 -0.41 2.63
N SER A 327 1.79 0.47 1.67
CA SER A 327 0.91 1.60 1.34
C SER A 327 -0.33 1.20 0.54
N SER A 328 -0.35 -0.01 -0.02
CA SER A 328 -1.47 -0.50 -0.81
C SER A 328 -1.58 -2.02 -0.76
N SER A 329 -2.81 -2.53 -0.80
CA SER A 329 -3.08 -3.95 -1.01
C SER A 329 -4.36 -4.15 -1.82
N ILE A 330 -4.62 -5.37 -2.27
CA ILE A 330 -5.85 -5.73 -2.98
C ILE A 330 -6.42 -7.03 -2.41
N ALA A 331 -7.73 -7.21 -2.50
CA ALA A 331 -8.39 -8.49 -2.21
C ALA A 331 -9.53 -8.73 -3.21
N VAL A 332 -9.95 -9.98 -3.34
CA VAL A 332 -11.12 -10.36 -4.16
C VAL A 332 -12.22 -10.89 -3.26
N ASP A 333 -13.49 -10.60 -3.56
CA ASP A 333 -14.58 -11.37 -2.95
C ASP A 333 -14.79 -12.65 -3.76
N GLY A 334 -14.14 -13.73 -3.31
CA GLY A 334 -14.13 -15.01 -4.01
C GLY A 334 -15.46 -15.76 -3.92
N THR A 335 -16.33 -15.42 -2.97
CA THR A 335 -17.62 -16.12 -2.75
C THR A 335 -18.83 -15.27 -3.08
N LEU A 336 -18.64 -13.97 -3.32
CA LEU A 336 -19.69 -12.98 -3.56
C LEU A 336 -20.75 -12.99 -2.44
N ASN A 337 -20.32 -13.15 -1.18
CA ASN A 337 -21.21 -13.29 -0.03
C ASN A 337 -22.21 -12.15 0.11
N GLY A 338 -21.85 -10.95 -0.36
CA GLY A 338 -22.77 -9.82 -0.39
C GLY A 338 -24.06 -10.07 -1.18
N LEU A 339 -24.08 -10.98 -2.17
CA LEU A 339 -25.30 -11.35 -2.90
C LEU A 339 -26.34 -12.02 -1.99
N ASP A 340 -25.88 -12.71 -0.94
CA ASP A 340 -26.70 -13.42 0.04
C ASP A 340 -27.05 -12.55 1.26
N GLY A 341 -26.69 -11.26 1.27
CA GLY A 341 -26.87 -10.40 2.45
C GLY A 341 -25.93 -10.74 3.60
N LYS A 342 -24.75 -11.32 3.32
CA LYS A 342 -23.73 -11.69 4.31
C LYS A 342 -22.51 -10.77 4.24
N PRO A 343 -21.67 -10.70 5.30
CA PRO A 343 -20.41 -9.97 5.24
C PRO A 343 -19.51 -10.49 4.11
N LEU A 344 -18.81 -9.56 3.46
CA LEU A 344 -17.90 -9.89 2.35
C LEU A 344 -16.76 -10.78 2.84
N HIS A 345 -16.31 -11.69 1.97
CA HIS A 345 -15.21 -12.59 2.24
C HIS A 345 -14.03 -12.28 1.33
N LEU A 346 -13.07 -11.54 1.86
CA LEU A 346 -11.97 -10.93 1.11
C LEU A 346 -10.77 -11.86 1.05
N VAL A 347 -10.59 -12.51 -0.09
CA VAL A 347 -9.50 -13.44 -0.36
C VAL A 347 -8.29 -12.70 -0.90
N ASN A 348 -7.13 -12.92 -0.29
CA ASN A 348 -5.90 -12.25 -0.67
C ASN A 348 -5.14 -13.03 -1.73
N SER A 349 -4.80 -12.34 -2.81
CA SER A 349 -4.15 -12.99 -3.95
C SER A 349 -2.73 -13.41 -3.63
N ILE A 350 -2.35 -14.61 -4.08
CA ILE A 350 -1.03 -15.20 -3.82
C ILE A 350 0.13 -14.34 -4.34
N GLY A 351 -0.09 -13.51 -5.36
CA GLY A 351 0.93 -12.64 -5.94
C GLY A 351 1.40 -11.51 -5.02
N GLN A 352 0.67 -11.20 -3.94
CA GLN A 352 0.97 -10.06 -3.06
C GLN A 352 1.97 -10.38 -1.94
N TRP A 353 2.41 -11.63 -1.82
CA TRP A 353 3.15 -12.10 -0.66
C TRP A 353 4.66 -12.15 -0.91
N GLN A 354 5.41 -11.59 0.03
CA GLN A 354 6.86 -11.49 -0.04
C GLN A 354 7.54 -12.74 0.53
N ASP A 355 6.93 -13.42 1.51
CA ASP A 355 7.55 -14.56 2.17
C ASP A 355 6.56 -15.47 2.92
N ASP A 356 7.13 -16.47 3.60
CA ASP A 356 6.40 -17.49 4.36
C ASP A 356 5.99 -17.04 5.78
N VAL A 357 6.32 -15.81 6.19
CA VAL A 357 5.92 -15.24 7.50
C VAL A 357 4.85 -14.16 7.37
N GLY A 358 4.31 -13.95 6.18
CA GLY A 358 3.15 -13.09 5.99
C GLY A 358 3.47 -11.61 5.82
N ARG A 359 4.64 -11.28 5.26
CA ARG A 359 4.92 -9.91 4.76
C ARG A 359 4.36 -9.74 3.35
N MET A 360 3.76 -8.57 3.08
CA MET A 360 3.23 -8.21 1.77
C MET A 360 4.25 -7.37 0.99
N ARG A 361 4.18 -7.43 -0.35
CA ARG A 361 5.01 -6.66 -1.29
C ARG A 361 4.49 -5.25 -1.56
N GLY A 362 3.24 -4.98 -1.16
CA GLY A 362 2.47 -3.83 -1.63
C GLY A 362 1.90 -4.11 -3.03
N TRP A 363 0.64 -3.78 -3.25
CA TRP A 363 -0.04 -4.06 -4.52
C TRP A 363 0.44 -3.15 -5.64
N VAL A 364 0.59 -1.85 -5.35
CA VAL A 364 1.13 -0.87 -6.29
C VAL A 364 2.66 -0.86 -6.20
N PRO A 365 3.38 -1.05 -7.32
CA PRO A 365 4.83 -0.96 -7.33
C PRO A 365 5.34 0.41 -6.86
N MET A 366 6.33 0.40 -5.97
CA MET A 366 7.07 1.60 -5.58
C MET A 366 8.38 1.67 -6.35
N THR A 367 8.95 2.87 -6.46
CA THR A 367 10.30 3.05 -6.95
C THR A 367 11.33 2.61 -5.93
N THR A 368 12.54 2.31 -6.39
CA THR A 368 13.66 1.99 -5.51
C THR A 368 14.00 3.13 -4.54
N GLY A 369 13.76 4.39 -4.94
CA GLY A 369 13.94 5.55 -4.08
C GLY A 369 12.92 5.60 -2.95
N GLU A 370 11.63 5.44 -3.27
CA GLU A 370 10.55 5.37 -2.29
C GLU A 370 10.75 4.21 -1.30
N GLU A 371 11.07 3.00 -1.79
CA GLU A 371 11.24 1.80 -0.95
C GLU A 371 12.46 1.92 -0.03
N ALA A 372 13.62 2.31 -0.58
CA ALA A 372 14.82 2.49 0.23
C ALA A 372 14.65 3.54 1.33
N PHE A 373 13.92 4.62 1.04
CA PHE A 373 13.56 5.64 2.02
C PHE A 373 12.68 5.06 3.12
N ASN A 374 11.58 4.40 2.77
CA ASN A 374 10.64 3.84 3.72
C ASN A 374 11.30 2.81 4.65
N ILE A 375 12.23 2.00 4.13
CA ILE A 375 13.03 1.07 4.93
C ILE A 375 13.97 1.83 5.89
N ALA A 376 14.74 2.80 5.38
CA ALA A 376 15.76 3.48 6.17
C ALA A 376 15.20 4.35 7.30
N ILE A 377 14.01 4.94 7.09
CA ILE A 377 13.37 5.86 8.02
C ILE A 377 12.28 5.19 8.88
N SER A 378 12.06 3.87 8.71
CA SER A 378 11.01 3.12 9.39
C SER A 378 11.02 3.35 10.91
N GLY A 379 9.84 3.55 11.49
CA GLY A 379 9.66 3.86 12.91
C GLY A 379 9.93 5.32 13.31
N GLN A 380 10.40 6.18 12.40
CA GLN A 380 10.68 7.59 12.70
C GLN A 380 9.52 8.54 12.35
N GLY A 381 8.39 8.02 11.89
CA GLY A 381 7.19 8.81 11.59
C GLY A 381 7.16 9.43 10.19
N TYR A 382 8.03 9.02 9.27
CA TYR A 382 8.07 9.53 7.90
C TYR A 382 7.91 8.40 6.89
N ARG A 383 7.24 8.65 5.75
CA ARG A 383 7.23 7.73 4.60
C ARG A 383 6.64 8.36 3.34
N TYR A 384 6.94 7.75 2.20
CA TYR A 384 6.16 7.89 0.97
C TYR A 384 5.08 6.81 0.91
N ALA A 385 3.92 7.18 0.38
CA ALA A 385 2.80 6.28 0.18
C ALA A 385 2.18 6.48 -1.21
N VAL A 386 1.76 5.37 -1.81
CA VAL A 386 0.89 5.36 -2.98
C VAL A 386 -0.47 4.83 -2.55
N TRP A 387 -1.51 5.67 -2.62
CA TRP A 387 -2.83 5.39 -2.06
C TRP A 387 -3.91 5.25 -3.13
N PRO A 388 -4.34 4.03 -3.48
CA PRO A 388 -5.42 3.80 -4.44
C PRO A 388 -6.81 4.11 -3.83
N ASN A 389 -7.06 5.39 -3.54
CA ASN A 389 -8.21 5.87 -2.78
C ASN A 389 -9.51 6.01 -3.59
N SER A 390 -9.52 5.73 -4.90
CA SER A 390 -10.70 5.85 -5.76
C SER A 390 -11.18 4.48 -6.25
N SER A 391 -12.43 4.42 -6.73
CA SER A 391 -12.87 3.28 -7.51
C SER A 391 -12.14 3.24 -8.86
N PRO A 392 -11.82 2.05 -9.40
CA PRO A 392 -11.16 1.91 -10.69
C PRO A 392 -12.09 2.32 -11.84
N THR A 393 -11.58 3.06 -12.82
CA THR A 393 -12.34 3.40 -14.03
C THR A 393 -12.06 2.37 -15.12
N SER A 394 -13.07 1.58 -15.50
CA SER A 394 -12.94 0.57 -16.55
C SER A 394 -12.53 1.20 -17.89
N LEU A 395 -11.47 0.67 -18.51
CA LEU A 395 -11.13 0.96 -19.90
C LEU A 395 -11.95 0.06 -20.84
N ASN A 396 -12.02 -1.23 -20.49
CA ASN A 396 -12.72 -2.29 -21.19
C ASN A 396 -13.04 -3.44 -20.22
N SER A 397 -13.43 -4.60 -20.75
CA SER A 397 -13.78 -5.77 -19.93
C SER A 397 -12.62 -6.39 -19.15
N THR A 398 -11.36 -6.16 -19.54
CA THR A 398 -10.18 -6.80 -18.94
C THR A 398 -9.25 -5.83 -18.21
N HIS A 399 -9.38 -4.53 -18.47
CA HIS A 399 -8.50 -3.50 -17.90
C HIS A 399 -9.29 -2.33 -17.30
N ALA A 400 -8.73 -1.77 -16.24
CA ALA A 400 -9.16 -0.50 -15.66
C ALA A 400 -7.96 0.40 -15.37
N VAL A 401 -8.22 1.68 -15.15
CA VAL A 401 -7.21 2.66 -14.75
C VAL A 401 -7.53 3.27 -13.40
N MET A 402 -6.49 3.68 -12.69
CA MET A 402 -6.59 4.41 -11.44
C MET A 402 -5.49 5.46 -11.35
N TYR A 403 -5.85 6.65 -10.87
CA TYR A 403 -4.91 7.75 -10.66
C TYR A 403 -4.63 7.86 -9.17
N ALA A 404 -3.77 6.99 -8.65
CA ALA A 404 -3.53 6.86 -7.21
C ALA A 404 -2.71 8.06 -6.68
N PRO A 405 -3.21 8.80 -5.67
CA PRO A 405 -2.43 9.80 -4.96
C PRO A 405 -1.04 9.32 -4.52
N LEU A 406 -0.07 10.23 -4.65
CA LEU A 406 1.25 10.13 -4.05
C LEU A 406 1.29 11.04 -2.84
N VAL A 407 1.59 10.48 -1.67
CA VAL A 407 1.53 11.21 -0.40
C VAL A 407 2.84 11.06 0.36
N TYR A 408 3.34 12.16 0.88
CA TYR A 408 4.36 12.17 1.92
C TYR A 408 3.68 12.30 3.28
N LEU A 409 4.00 11.39 4.19
CA LEU A 409 3.47 11.40 5.55
C LEU A 409 4.53 11.85 6.55
N GLU A 410 4.09 12.68 7.49
CA GLU A 410 4.86 13.09 8.66
C GLU A 410 4.00 12.87 9.91
N VAL A 411 4.50 12.08 10.85
CA VAL A 411 3.88 11.80 12.13
C VAL A 411 4.88 12.19 13.20
N ASP A 412 4.48 13.06 14.11
CA ASP A 412 5.26 13.28 15.32
C ASP A 412 5.15 12.02 16.19
N MET A 413 6.25 11.27 16.31
CA MET A 413 6.26 10.04 17.08
C MET A 413 6.08 10.27 18.59
N GLN A 414 6.28 11.50 19.08
CA GLN A 414 5.94 11.91 20.44
C GLN A 414 4.46 12.27 20.59
N ASP A 415 3.84 12.81 19.53
CA ASP A 415 2.43 13.20 19.48
C ASP A 415 1.77 12.74 18.16
N GLN A 416 1.32 11.50 18.17
CA GLN A 416 0.72 10.86 16.99
C GLN A 416 -0.72 11.35 16.70
N SER A 417 -1.21 12.36 17.43
CA SER A 417 -2.60 12.82 17.31
C SER A 417 -2.90 13.59 16.02
N SER A 418 -1.86 14.13 15.36
CA SER A 418 -2.01 15.07 14.24
C SER A 418 -1.02 14.77 13.11
N PRO A 419 -1.16 13.62 12.42
CA PRO A 419 -0.35 13.32 11.25
C PRO A 419 -0.56 14.39 10.15
N ARG A 420 0.52 14.72 9.45
CA ARG A 420 0.49 15.62 8.30
C ARG A 420 0.63 14.81 7.02
N TYR A 421 -0.28 15.08 6.09
CA TYR A 421 -0.33 14.45 4.79
C TYR A 421 -0.06 15.51 3.73
N THR A 422 0.99 15.31 2.93
CA THR A 422 1.32 16.21 1.83
C THR A 422 1.11 15.51 0.50
N SER A 423 0.14 15.96 -0.29
CA SER A 423 0.01 15.49 -1.69
C SER A 423 1.24 15.92 -2.49
N LEU A 424 1.74 14.98 -3.30
CA LEU A 424 2.85 15.17 -4.21
C LEU A 424 2.40 15.10 -5.68
N GLY A 425 1.11 14.91 -5.95
CA GLY A 425 0.62 14.54 -7.26
C GLY A 425 -0.08 13.18 -7.23
N ASN A 426 -0.12 12.52 -8.40
CA ASN A 426 -0.59 11.15 -8.50
C ASN A 426 0.22 10.32 -9.48
N THR A 427 0.01 9.01 -9.47
CA THR A 427 0.57 8.03 -10.40
C THR A 427 -0.55 7.38 -11.20
N LEU A 428 -0.27 7.00 -12.45
CA LEU A 428 -1.24 6.29 -13.29
C LEU A 428 -0.98 4.78 -13.22
N LEU A 429 -2.02 4.05 -12.80
CA LEU A 429 -2.02 2.59 -12.69
C LEU A 429 -2.90 1.98 -13.77
N LEU A 430 -2.38 0.95 -14.44
CA LEU A 430 -3.17 0.05 -15.28
C LEU A 430 -3.42 -1.23 -14.48
N ILE A 431 -4.69 -1.58 -14.31
CA ILE A 431 -5.12 -2.70 -13.49
C ILE A 431 -5.61 -3.82 -14.41
N SER A 432 -5.13 -5.04 -14.17
CA SER A 432 -5.61 -6.25 -14.83
C SER A 432 -5.62 -7.44 -13.85
N VAL A 433 -6.09 -8.61 -14.30
CA VAL A 433 -6.18 -9.81 -13.46
C VAL A 433 -5.34 -10.92 -14.08
N ASP A 434 -4.31 -11.33 -13.35
CA ASP A 434 -3.58 -12.56 -13.65
C ASP A 434 -4.42 -13.76 -13.17
N PRO A 435 -4.71 -14.77 -14.01
CA PRO A 435 -5.53 -15.90 -13.62
C PRO A 435 -4.95 -16.75 -12.48
N THR A 436 -3.63 -16.75 -12.31
CA THR A 436 -2.92 -17.54 -11.30
C THR A 436 -2.67 -16.71 -10.05
N TYR A 437 -2.15 -15.48 -10.24
CA TYR A 437 -1.63 -14.67 -9.14
C TYR A 437 -2.60 -13.58 -8.65
N GLY A 438 -3.72 -13.39 -9.36
CA GLY A 438 -4.79 -12.46 -9.03
C GLY A 438 -4.63 -11.06 -9.63
N PRO A 439 -5.44 -10.09 -9.17
CA PRO A 439 -5.34 -8.71 -9.61
C PRO A 439 -3.96 -8.09 -9.33
N HIS A 440 -3.44 -7.35 -10.31
CA HIS A 440 -2.18 -6.60 -10.20
C HIS A 440 -2.31 -5.21 -10.83
N ALA A 441 -1.38 -4.33 -10.49
CA ALA A 441 -1.29 -2.98 -11.03
C ALA A 441 0.09 -2.75 -11.67
N ASP A 442 0.09 -2.31 -12.92
CA ASP A 442 1.27 -1.75 -13.57
C ASP A 442 1.32 -0.25 -13.29
N ARG A 443 2.41 0.22 -12.69
CA ARG A 443 2.67 1.66 -12.51
C ARG A 443 3.28 2.23 -13.79
N LEU A 444 2.43 2.77 -14.67
CA LEU A 444 2.85 3.24 -16.00
C LEU A 444 3.75 4.48 -15.93
N TYR A 445 3.53 5.33 -14.92
CA TYR A 445 4.31 6.53 -14.68
C TYR A 445 4.60 6.65 -13.20
N ASN A 446 5.84 6.92 -12.79
CA ASN A 446 6.12 7.14 -11.37
C ASN A 446 5.37 8.35 -10.80
N GLN A 447 5.17 9.39 -11.61
CA GLN A 447 4.38 10.57 -11.30
C GLN A 447 3.77 11.11 -12.60
N PHE A 448 2.45 11.29 -12.63
CA PHE A 448 1.70 11.66 -13.83
C PHE A 448 1.21 13.11 -13.77
N PHE A 449 0.44 13.45 -12.74
CA PHE A 449 0.21 14.83 -12.31
C PHE A 449 1.12 15.18 -11.13
N THR A 450 1.53 16.44 -11.05
CA THR A 450 2.54 16.93 -10.10
C THR A 450 1.98 18.06 -9.25
N ARG A 451 2.44 18.23 -8.01
CA ARG A 451 2.10 19.43 -7.24
C ARG A 451 2.66 20.69 -7.92
N PRO A 452 1.91 21.80 -8.08
CA PRO A 452 0.60 22.11 -7.46
C PRO A 452 -0.61 21.92 -8.38
N GLU A 453 -0.52 21.02 -9.35
CA GLU A 453 -1.62 20.70 -10.26
C GLU A 453 -2.79 20.08 -9.51
N VAL A 454 -3.97 20.12 -10.12
CA VAL A 454 -5.11 19.33 -9.66
C VAL A 454 -4.78 17.85 -9.90
N ASP A 455 -4.96 17.02 -8.87
CA ASP A 455 -4.74 15.57 -8.93
C ASP A 455 -5.89 14.88 -9.68
N TRP A 456 -5.96 15.10 -10.99
CA TRP A 456 -7.05 14.60 -11.84
C TRP A 456 -7.16 13.08 -11.77
N GLY A 457 -8.39 12.60 -11.55
CA GLY A 457 -8.72 11.19 -11.47
C GLY A 457 -8.52 10.58 -10.08
N SER A 458 -7.91 11.30 -9.13
CA SER A 458 -7.66 10.78 -7.77
C SER A 458 -8.92 10.69 -6.91
N LEU A 459 -9.99 11.41 -7.26
CA LEU A 459 -11.33 11.16 -6.72
C LEU A 459 -12.08 10.04 -7.47
N GLY A 460 -11.54 9.57 -8.60
CA GLY A 460 -12.15 8.58 -9.48
C GLY A 460 -12.50 9.15 -10.85
N GLY A 461 -13.25 8.35 -11.60
CA GLY A 461 -13.70 8.70 -12.94
C GLY A 461 -14.79 7.77 -13.45
N ILE A 462 -15.43 8.17 -14.55
CA ILE A 462 -16.48 7.40 -15.21
C ILE A 462 -16.17 7.22 -16.69
N ARG A 463 -16.53 6.07 -17.23
CA ARG A 463 -16.34 5.71 -18.63
C ARG A 463 -17.60 6.02 -19.44
N ALA A 464 -17.46 6.82 -20.50
CA ALA A 464 -18.52 7.07 -21.48
C ALA A 464 -18.44 6.07 -22.64
N TRP A 465 -19.46 5.26 -22.86
CA TRP A 465 -19.40 4.24 -23.91
C TRP A 465 -19.88 4.77 -25.26
N SER A 466 -19.29 4.25 -26.34
CA SER A 466 -19.74 4.50 -27.71
C SER A 466 -21.08 3.80 -28.01
N SER A 467 -21.61 3.99 -29.22
CA SER A 467 -22.82 3.27 -29.69
C SER A 467 -22.65 1.74 -29.75
N ALA A 468 -21.42 1.23 -29.67
CA ALA A 468 -21.16 -0.20 -29.54
C ALA A 468 -21.43 -0.75 -28.12
N GLY A 469 -21.74 0.11 -27.15
CA GLY A 469 -22.18 -0.27 -25.81
C GLY A 469 -21.07 -0.43 -24.77
N PRO A 470 -21.44 -0.76 -23.52
CA PRO A 470 -20.53 -1.01 -22.42
C PRO A 470 -19.45 -2.05 -22.75
N GLY A 471 -18.20 -1.78 -22.33
CA GLY A 471 -17.04 -2.63 -22.63
C GLY A 471 -16.40 -2.40 -24.00
N SER A 472 -17.02 -1.59 -24.87
CA SER A 472 -16.43 -1.24 -26.16
C SER A 472 -15.18 -0.34 -26.01
N PRO A 473 -14.19 -0.44 -26.93
CA PRO A 473 -12.96 0.34 -26.83
C PRO A 473 -13.15 1.84 -27.07
N GLY A 474 -14.27 2.27 -27.67
CA GLY A 474 -14.51 3.67 -28.06
C GLY A 474 -15.20 4.51 -26.98
N GLY A 475 -14.88 5.81 -26.95
CA GLY A 475 -15.48 6.83 -26.08
C GLY A 475 -14.46 7.49 -25.15
N ASP A 476 -14.94 8.38 -24.29
CA ASP A 476 -14.10 9.16 -23.37
C ASP A 476 -14.09 8.55 -21.94
N ILE A 477 -13.02 8.84 -21.21
CA ILE A 477 -12.91 8.71 -19.76
C ILE A 477 -13.08 10.11 -19.19
N TYR A 478 -13.95 10.25 -18.19
CA TYR A 478 -14.16 11.49 -17.46
C TYR A 478 -13.53 11.35 -16.08
N LEU A 479 -12.71 12.33 -15.69
CA LEU A 479 -11.89 12.31 -14.49
C LEU A 479 -12.30 13.42 -13.54
N PHE A 480 -12.43 13.08 -12.26
CA PHE A 480 -12.80 14.03 -11.23
C PHE A 480 -11.54 14.58 -10.56
N GLY A 481 -11.45 15.91 -10.49
CA GLY A 481 -10.37 16.61 -9.79
C GLY A 481 -10.90 17.43 -8.64
N GLU A 482 -10.34 17.29 -7.44
CA GLU A 482 -10.68 18.14 -6.30
C GLU A 482 -9.93 19.47 -6.38
N ALA A 483 -10.66 20.57 -6.20
CA ALA A 483 -10.15 21.93 -6.10
C ALA A 483 -10.64 22.57 -4.80
N GLU A 484 -10.09 23.74 -4.43
CA GLU A 484 -10.35 24.37 -3.13
C GLU A 484 -11.84 24.60 -2.80
N GLN A 485 -12.68 24.77 -3.84
CA GLN A 485 -14.09 25.15 -3.70
C GLN A 485 -15.05 24.05 -4.19
N GLY A 486 -14.57 23.05 -4.92
CA GLY A 486 -15.45 22.10 -5.57
C GLY A 486 -14.74 21.08 -6.45
N ILE A 487 -15.55 20.31 -7.17
CA ILE A 487 -15.06 19.24 -8.03
C ILE A 487 -15.05 19.71 -9.48
N LEU A 488 -13.91 19.56 -10.13
CA LEU A 488 -13.69 19.85 -11.54
C LEU A 488 -13.84 18.57 -12.39
N LEU A 489 -14.08 18.75 -13.69
CA LEU A 489 -14.22 17.66 -14.66
C LEU A 489 -13.19 17.77 -15.78
N GLY A 490 -12.40 16.71 -15.95
CA GLY A 490 -11.52 16.51 -17.11
C GLY A 490 -12.03 15.35 -17.95
N LYS A 491 -11.60 15.26 -19.20
CA LYS A 491 -11.84 14.11 -20.06
C LYS A 491 -10.66 13.80 -20.98
N ILE A 492 -10.57 12.54 -21.37
CA ILE A 492 -9.59 12.02 -22.30
C ILE A 492 -10.21 10.88 -23.11
N ALA A 493 -9.84 10.70 -24.37
CA ALA A 493 -10.27 9.54 -25.12
C ALA A 493 -9.67 8.25 -24.51
N ALA A 494 -10.42 7.16 -24.45
CA ALA A 494 -9.99 5.97 -23.71
C ALA A 494 -8.71 5.34 -24.26
N GLN A 495 -8.45 5.42 -25.56
CA GLN A 495 -7.21 4.93 -26.17
C GLN A 495 -5.99 5.86 -25.95
N ASP A 496 -6.21 7.06 -25.42
CA ASP A 496 -5.21 8.10 -25.22
C ASP A 496 -5.01 8.41 -23.71
N PHE A 497 -5.49 7.52 -22.83
CA PHE A 497 -5.54 7.75 -21.38
C PHE A 497 -4.19 8.03 -20.73
N ASP A 498 -3.10 7.57 -21.34
CA ASP A 498 -1.72 7.75 -20.88
C ASP A 498 -1.02 8.96 -21.51
N ASP A 499 -1.67 9.69 -22.42
CA ASP A 499 -1.11 10.86 -23.10
C ASP A 499 -1.67 12.16 -22.52
N ARG A 500 -0.92 12.72 -21.56
CA ARG A 500 -1.29 13.95 -20.83
C ARG A 500 -1.58 15.15 -21.74
N HIS A 501 -1.02 15.22 -22.95
CA HIS A 501 -1.22 16.36 -23.87
C HIS A 501 -2.57 16.36 -24.57
N LYS A 502 -3.31 15.25 -24.52
CA LYS A 502 -4.64 15.11 -25.14
C LYS A 502 -5.79 15.34 -24.18
N TYR A 503 -5.50 15.61 -22.91
CA TYR A 503 -6.51 15.86 -21.91
C TYR A 503 -7.24 17.16 -22.19
N LEU A 504 -8.55 17.14 -21.97
CA LEU A 504 -9.42 18.29 -22.06
C LEU A 504 -10.07 18.55 -20.70
N TYR A 505 -10.21 19.82 -20.34
CA TYR A 505 -10.74 20.24 -19.06
C TYR A 505 -11.93 21.17 -19.26
N TRP A 506 -12.97 20.97 -18.47
CA TRP A 506 -14.13 21.85 -18.50
C TRP A 506 -13.80 23.17 -17.80
N ASN A 507 -13.97 24.28 -18.52
CA ASN A 507 -13.69 25.62 -17.97
C ASN A 507 -14.95 26.40 -17.58
N GLY A 508 -16.13 25.75 -17.59
CA GLY A 508 -17.43 26.36 -17.34
C GLY A 508 -18.24 26.71 -18.59
N ASN A 509 -17.58 26.75 -19.76
CA ASN A 509 -18.25 27.05 -21.02
C ASN A 509 -17.87 26.10 -22.16
N SER A 510 -16.63 25.62 -22.17
CA SER A 510 -16.12 24.71 -23.20
C SER A 510 -15.04 23.79 -22.63
N TRP A 511 -14.75 22.74 -23.38
CA TRP A 511 -13.55 21.93 -23.19
C TRP A 511 -12.31 22.69 -23.68
N SER A 512 -11.24 22.68 -22.89
CA SER A 512 -9.95 23.29 -23.21
C SER A 512 -8.80 22.32 -22.95
N GLY A 513 -7.73 22.39 -23.74
CA GLY A 513 -6.48 21.68 -23.43
C GLY A 513 -5.68 22.34 -22.30
N ASP A 514 -6.05 23.57 -21.93
CA ASP A 514 -5.41 24.29 -20.82
C ASP A 514 -5.95 23.78 -19.48
N MET A 515 -5.05 23.24 -18.65
CA MET A 515 -5.40 22.80 -17.30
C MET A 515 -5.87 23.99 -16.45
N PRO A 516 -7.07 23.92 -15.85
CA PRO A 516 -7.55 24.99 -15.00
C PRO A 516 -6.73 25.04 -13.69
N PRO A 517 -6.45 26.23 -13.15
CA PRO A 517 -5.74 26.36 -11.88
C PRO A 517 -6.60 25.83 -10.71
N PRO A 518 -5.98 25.40 -9.59
CA PRO A 518 -6.73 24.93 -8.42
C PRO A 518 -7.77 25.92 -7.85
N GLY A 519 -7.56 27.23 -8.05
CA GLY A 519 -8.49 28.30 -7.65
C GLY A 519 -9.46 28.73 -8.76
N SER A 520 -9.97 27.78 -9.55
CA SER A 520 -10.85 28.06 -10.68
C SER A 520 -12.16 28.76 -10.30
N SER A 521 -12.79 29.40 -11.28
CA SER A 521 -14.09 30.06 -11.09
C SER A 521 -15.20 29.07 -10.81
N ALA A 522 -16.23 29.52 -10.06
CA ALA A 522 -17.40 28.72 -9.72
C ALA A 522 -18.07 28.01 -10.92
N ASP A 523 -18.05 28.64 -12.09
CA ASP A 523 -18.66 28.10 -13.31
C ASP A 523 -17.95 26.83 -13.84
N ALA A 524 -16.68 26.61 -13.47
CA ALA A 524 -15.92 25.43 -13.90
C ALA A 524 -16.22 24.18 -13.05
N PHE A 525 -16.86 24.33 -11.89
CA PHE A 525 -17.14 23.20 -10.99
C PHE A 525 -18.36 22.40 -11.46
N MET A 526 -18.20 21.09 -11.52
CA MET A 526 -19.31 20.14 -11.64
C MET A 526 -20.23 20.22 -10.42
N ILE A 527 -19.64 20.33 -9.22
CA ILE A 527 -20.33 20.65 -7.97
C ILE A 527 -19.46 21.61 -7.14
N ASN A 528 -20.08 22.65 -6.57
CA ASN A 528 -19.39 23.64 -5.73
C ASN A 528 -19.35 23.17 -4.26
N GLN A 529 -18.75 22.01 -4.04
CA GLN A 529 -18.61 21.35 -2.75
C GLN A 529 -17.41 20.38 -2.80
N THR A 530 -16.54 20.45 -1.79
CA THR A 530 -15.45 19.48 -1.59
C THR A 530 -15.98 18.20 -0.92
N VAL A 531 -15.35 17.07 -1.21
CA VAL A 531 -15.81 15.74 -0.78
C VAL A 531 -14.62 14.92 -0.32
N ALA A 532 -14.80 14.08 0.70
CA ALA A 532 -13.73 13.16 1.14
C ALA A 532 -13.61 11.97 0.17
N SER A 533 -14.74 11.57 -0.41
CA SER A 533 -14.84 10.49 -1.38
C SER A 533 -16.02 10.74 -2.30
N MET A 534 -15.96 10.25 -3.54
CA MET A 534 -17.06 10.34 -4.49
C MET A 534 -16.98 9.22 -5.51
N ASP A 535 -18.13 8.68 -5.88
CA ASP A 535 -18.33 7.80 -7.02
C ASP A 535 -19.54 8.28 -7.83
N ILE A 536 -19.45 8.23 -9.16
CA ILE A 536 -20.55 8.56 -10.06
C ILE A 536 -20.80 7.37 -10.97
N VAL A 537 -22.05 6.94 -11.04
CA VAL A 537 -22.50 5.86 -11.93
C VAL A 537 -23.66 6.33 -12.77
N TYR A 538 -23.75 5.86 -14.01
CA TYR A 538 -24.97 5.97 -14.80
C TYR A 538 -25.92 4.84 -14.37
N SER A 539 -27.15 5.19 -14.02
CA SER A 539 -28.21 4.22 -13.75
C SER A 539 -29.12 4.07 -14.96
N PRO A 540 -29.10 2.93 -15.67
CA PRO A 540 -30.00 2.71 -16.82
C PRO A 540 -31.47 2.67 -16.40
N ALA A 541 -31.78 2.11 -15.23
CA ALA A 541 -33.14 2.04 -14.71
C ALA A 541 -33.76 3.42 -14.45
N HIS A 542 -32.97 4.35 -13.92
CA HIS A 542 -33.41 5.72 -13.65
C HIS A 542 -33.14 6.70 -14.81
N ARG A 543 -32.36 6.30 -15.82
CA ARG A 543 -31.92 7.15 -16.97
C ARG A 543 -31.26 8.46 -16.53
N THR A 544 -30.38 8.35 -15.55
CA THR A 544 -29.64 9.49 -14.96
C THR A 544 -28.30 9.02 -14.39
N PHE A 545 -27.40 9.97 -14.15
CA PHE A 545 -26.28 9.74 -13.24
C PHE A 545 -26.70 9.85 -11.78
N VAL A 546 -26.11 9.02 -10.95
CA VAL A 546 -26.18 9.05 -9.49
C VAL A 546 -24.77 9.25 -8.96
N MET A 547 -24.61 10.27 -8.13
CA MET A 547 -23.37 10.58 -7.41
C MET A 547 -23.55 10.15 -5.96
N VAL A 548 -22.63 9.37 -5.43
CA VAL A 548 -22.56 8.94 -4.03
C VAL A 548 -21.25 9.47 -3.43
N TYR A 549 -21.29 10.07 -2.23
CA TYR A 549 -20.11 10.71 -1.65
C TYR A 549 -20.17 10.82 -0.12
N LEU A 550 -18.99 10.94 0.49
CA LEU A 550 -18.82 11.40 1.87
C LEU A 550 -18.33 12.86 1.87
N THR A 551 -18.75 13.64 2.85
CA THR A 551 -18.26 15.00 3.01
C THR A 551 -16.93 15.03 3.77
N GLN A 552 -16.16 16.11 3.62
CA GLN A 552 -14.96 16.38 4.42
C GLN A 552 -15.28 16.56 5.93
N GLY A 553 -16.56 16.72 6.29
CA GLY A 553 -17.00 16.96 7.67
C GLY A 553 -17.06 15.72 8.56
N VAL A 554 -16.76 14.53 8.02
CA VAL A 554 -16.70 13.25 8.77
C VAL A 554 -17.90 13.00 9.68
N ASP A 555 -19.09 13.20 9.11
CA ASP A 555 -20.39 13.06 9.77
C ASP A 555 -21.01 11.66 9.63
N ASN A 556 -20.21 10.67 9.23
CA ASN A 556 -20.60 9.27 9.05
C ASN A 556 -21.77 9.06 8.06
N THR A 557 -22.01 10.00 7.14
CA THR A 557 -23.17 9.95 6.25
C THR A 557 -22.75 9.85 4.79
N PHE A 558 -23.21 8.79 4.14
CA PHE A 558 -23.24 8.69 2.69
C PHE A 558 -24.36 9.56 2.15
N TYR A 559 -23.99 10.51 1.32
CA TYR A 559 -24.92 11.35 0.59
C TYR A 559 -25.05 10.89 -0.84
N TYR A 560 -26.18 11.22 -1.45
CA TYR A 560 -26.33 11.09 -2.89
C TYR A 560 -26.98 12.31 -3.53
N ARG A 561 -26.69 12.48 -4.82
CA ARG A 561 -27.36 13.40 -5.75
C ARG A 561 -27.64 12.65 -7.04
N TYR A 562 -28.64 13.08 -7.80
CA TYR A 562 -28.87 12.60 -9.16
C TYR A 562 -28.93 13.76 -10.12
N LEU A 563 -28.58 13.53 -11.38
CA LEU A 563 -28.54 14.56 -12.40
C LEU A 563 -29.94 14.80 -12.99
N VAL A 564 -30.44 16.02 -12.93
CA VAL A 564 -31.76 16.35 -13.49
C VAL A 564 -31.61 16.65 -14.98
N GLY A 565 -32.53 16.16 -15.82
CA GLY A 565 -32.52 16.46 -17.25
C GLY A 565 -32.71 17.96 -17.54
N LYS A 566 -32.44 18.33 -18.80
CA LYS A 566 -32.39 19.73 -19.27
C LYS A 566 -33.67 20.55 -19.00
N ASP A 567 -34.83 19.93 -18.99
CA ASP A 567 -36.12 20.58 -18.69
C ASP A 567 -36.40 20.70 -17.18
N LYS A 568 -35.49 20.23 -16.33
CA LYS A 568 -35.59 20.16 -14.86
C LYS A 568 -36.78 19.34 -14.35
N SER A 569 -37.45 18.59 -15.22
CA SER A 569 -38.63 17.80 -14.89
C SER A 569 -38.55 16.32 -15.30
N THR A 570 -37.54 15.93 -16.09
CA THR A 570 -37.37 14.56 -16.55
C THR A 570 -35.97 14.02 -16.26
N LEU A 571 -35.87 12.70 -16.07
CA LEU A 571 -34.62 11.95 -16.06
C LEU A 571 -34.54 11.17 -17.38
N ASN A 572 -34.01 11.82 -18.40
CA ASN A 572 -33.93 11.27 -19.76
C ASN A 572 -32.55 11.55 -20.35
N ILE A 573 -31.51 11.17 -19.62
CA ILE A 573 -30.15 11.16 -20.14
C ILE A 573 -29.95 9.77 -20.73
N ILE A 574 -29.92 9.67 -22.06
CA ILE A 574 -29.92 8.39 -22.77
C ILE A 574 -28.54 8.23 -23.45
N PRO A 575 -27.81 7.14 -23.18
CA PRO A 575 -26.49 6.90 -23.76
C PRO A 575 -26.60 6.48 -25.24
N PRO A 576 -25.53 6.64 -26.05
CA PRO A 576 -25.60 6.51 -27.51
C PRO A 576 -25.82 5.08 -28.02
N TYR A 577 -25.71 4.09 -27.14
CA TYR A 577 -26.00 2.68 -27.45
C TYR A 577 -27.45 2.30 -27.18
N GLU A 578 -28.27 3.23 -26.69
CA GLU A 578 -29.72 3.09 -26.55
C GLU A 578 -30.45 3.93 -27.61
N ASP A 579 -31.67 3.53 -27.96
CA ASP A 579 -32.50 4.23 -28.93
C ASP A 579 -32.77 5.69 -28.50
N GLY A 580 -32.39 6.64 -29.37
CA GLY A 580 -32.52 8.07 -29.08
C GLY A 580 -31.39 8.65 -28.22
N GLY A 581 -30.30 7.91 -28.06
CA GLY A 581 -29.14 8.28 -27.27
C GLY A 581 -28.31 9.46 -27.78
N ASP A 582 -27.66 10.15 -26.84
CA ASP A 582 -26.74 11.26 -27.07
C ASP A 582 -25.28 10.79 -26.96
N THR A 583 -24.46 11.08 -27.97
CA THR A 583 -23.02 10.74 -27.93
C THR A 583 -22.27 11.48 -26.83
N ASN A 584 -22.81 12.59 -26.34
CA ASN A 584 -22.24 13.42 -25.28
C ASN A 584 -22.98 13.26 -23.96
N TYR A 585 -23.67 12.13 -23.73
CA TYR A 585 -24.52 11.97 -22.55
C TYR A 585 -23.79 12.21 -21.21
N VAL A 586 -22.49 11.90 -21.08
CA VAL A 586 -21.70 12.20 -19.87
C VAL A 586 -21.35 13.69 -19.74
N GLU A 587 -21.34 14.48 -20.81
CA GLU A 587 -21.17 15.95 -20.72
C GLU A 587 -22.33 16.63 -20.01
N ASN A 588 -23.45 15.92 -19.81
CA ASN A 588 -24.54 16.39 -18.96
C ASN A 588 -24.08 16.63 -17.51
N LEU A 589 -23.03 15.97 -17.01
CA LEU A 589 -22.52 16.15 -15.64
C LEU A 589 -22.19 17.62 -15.30
N VAL A 590 -21.79 18.42 -16.30
CA VAL A 590 -21.43 19.84 -16.15
C VAL A 590 -22.41 20.81 -16.83
N THR A 591 -23.31 20.32 -17.68
CA THR A 591 -24.27 21.15 -18.41
C THR A 591 -25.70 21.09 -17.83
N ASN A 592 -26.02 20.05 -17.07
CA ASN A 592 -27.28 19.91 -16.35
C ASN A 592 -27.10 20.13 -14.85
N ALA A 593 -28.22 20.39 -14.15
CA ALA A 593 -28.21 20.62 -12.72
C ALA A 593 -28.24 19.30 -11.94
N TRP A 594 -27.42 19.19 -10.91
CA TRP A 594 -27.56 18.16 -9.89
C TRP A 594 -28.74 18.46 -8.97
N SER A 595 -29.40 17.40 -8.48
CA SER A 595 -30.39 17.53 -7.42
C SER A 595 -29.78 18.13 -6.14
N ASP A 596 -30.65 18.56 -5.24
CA ASP A 596 -30.25 18.80 -3.85
C ASP A 596 -29.64 17.54 -3.24
N GLN A 597 -28.72 17.74 -2.28
CA GLN A 597 -28.11 16.68 -1.49
C GLN A 597 -29.19 15.92 -0.71
N LYS A 598 -29.13 14.59 -0.77
CA LYS A 598 -30.00 13.68 -0.03
C LYS A 598 -29.16 12.68 0.76
N ILE A 599 -29.70 12.19 1.87
CA ILE A 599 -29.06 11.13 2.66
C ILE A 599 -29.31 9.81 1.94
N LEU A 600 -28.24 9.09 1.62
CA LEU A 600 -28.31 7.72 1.12
C LEU A 600 -28.37 6.74 2.29
N PHE A 601 -27.43 6.88 3.21
CA PHE A 601 -27.28 6.03 4.39
C PHE A 601 -26.44 6.75 5.45
N THR A 602 -26.80 6.60 6.72
CA THR A 602 -25.98 7.07 7.84
C THR A 602 -25.38 5.87 8.54
N VAL A 603 -24.04 5.78 8.53
CA VAL A 603 -23.30 4.75 9.23
C VAL A 603 -23.55 4.92 10.74
N PRO A 604 -23.88 3.85 11.47
CA PRO A 604 -23.94 3.90 12.93
C PRO A 604 -22.65 4.50 13.48
N THR A 605 -22.75 5.46 14.41
CA THR A 605 -21.57 6.15 14.94
C THR A 605 -20.53 5.13 15.41
N PRO A 606 -19.33 5.11 14.80
CA PRO A 606 -18.28 4.21 15.23
C PRO A 606 -17.91 4.50 16.67
N GLU A 607 -17.53 3.48 17.43
CA GLU A 607 -17.12 3.65 18.82
C GLU A 607 -15.87 4.54 18.97
N ARG A 608 -15.01 4.59 17.94
CA ARG A 608 -13.87 5.50 17.83
C ARG A 608 -13.73 6.03 16.41
N GLY A 609 -13.48 7.34 16.29
CA GLY A 609 -13.25 7.99 15.00
C GLY A 609 -14.53 8.19 14.20
N TYR A 610 -14.46 7.90 12.90
CA TYR A 610 -15.54 8.09 11.94
C TYR A 610 -15.39 7.10 10.78
N ALA A 611 -16.44 6.94 9.99
CA ALA A 611 -16.44 6.22 8.73
C ALA A 611 -15.77 7.07 7.65
N TYR A 612 -14.82 6.48 6.93
CA TYR A 612 -14.08 7.18 5.89
C TYR A 612 -13.64 6.22 4.78
N ALA A 613 -12.98 6.80 3.76
CA ALA A 613 -12.58 6.13 2.54
C ALA A 613 -13.70 5.37 1.82
N GLY A 614 -14.96 5.68 2.15
CA GLY A 614 -16.10 4.93 1.68
C GLY A 614 -16.50 5.27 0.25
N GLY A 615 -17.07 4.30 -0.44
CA GLY A 615 -17.45 4.42 -1.84
C GLY A 615 -18.44 3.36 -2.29
N LEU A 616 -18.76 3.41 -3.59
CA LEU A 616 -19.63 2.48 -4.28
C LEU A 616 -18.80 1.46 -5.06
N HIS A 617 -19.06 0.17 -4.87
CA HIS A 617 -18.54 -0.89 -5.74
C HIS A 617 -19.50 -1.12 -6.91
N SER A 618 -19.18 -0.55 -8.06
CA SER A 618 -20.00 -0.67 -9.27
C SER A 618 -19.97 -2.08 -9.86
N GLY A 619 -21.14 -2.62 -10.22
CA GLY A 619 -21.28 -3.90 -10.91
C GLY A 619 -21.19 -5.15 -10.03
N TYR A 620 -21.20 -4.99 -8.69
CA TYR A 620 -21.11 -6.09 -7.74
C TYR A 620 -22.27 -7.09 -7.92
N PHE A 621 -23.50 -6.56 -8.10
CA PHE A 621 -24.73 -7.35 -8.16
C PHE A 621 -25.11 -7.85 -9.56
N GLY A 622 -24.18 -7.82 -10.52
CA GLY A 622 -24.49 -8.23 -11.90
C GLY A 622 -25.66 -7.40 -12.45
N ASN A 623 -26.72 -8.04 -12.96
CA ASN A 623 -27.88 -7.36 -13.53
C ASN A 623 -28.73 -6.58 -12.52
N ASP A 624 -28.68 -6.96 -11.22
CA ASP A 624 -29.40 -6.25 -10.18
C ASP A 624 -28.69 -4.94 -9.76
N ASP A 625 -27.44 -4.74 -10.21
CA ASP A 625 -26.64 -3.58 -9.88
C ASP A 625 -27.15 -2.31 -10.56
N ILE A 626 -27.08 -1.18 -9.85
CA ILE A 626 -27.52 0.12 -10.34
C ILE A 626 -26.85 0.50 -11.67
N ALA A 627 -25.59 0.10 -11.87
CA ALA A 627 -24.84 0.43 -13.07
C ALA A 627 -25.22 -0.44 -14.29
N ASN A 628 -25.94 -1.54 -14.07
CA ASN A 628 -26.26 -2.55 -15.08
C ASN A 628 -27.76 -2.67 -15.38
N GLY A 629 -28.57 -1.73 -14.89
CA GLY A 629 -30.02 -1.67 -15.14
C GLY A 629 -30.89 -2.17 -13.98
N GLY A 630 -30.27 -2.59 -12.88
CA GLY A 630 -30.97 -2.82 -11.62
C GLY A 630 -30.98 -1.59 -10.72
N TYR A 631 -31.09 -1.84 -9.42
CA TYR A 631 -31.36 -0.84 -8.39
C TYR A 631 -30.45 -0.95 -7.16
N LYS A 632 -29.67 -2.04 -7.05
CA LYS A 632 -28.81 -2.34 -5.90
C LYS A 632 -27.44 -1.68 -6.02
N MET A 633 -26.90 -1.29 -4.87
CA MET A 633 -25.57 -0.72 -4.71
C MET A 633 -24.87 -1.37 -3.52
N LEU A 634 -23.59 -1.68 -3.68
CA LEU A 634 -22.74 -2.11 -2.58
C LEU A 634 -21.92 -0.91 -2.13
N LEU A 635 -22.19 -0.40 -0.94
CA LEU A 635 -21.39 0.62 -0.29
C LEU A 635 -20.37 -0.05 0.63
N THR A 636 -19.14 0.43 0.60
CA THR A 636 -18.07 0.02 1.51
C THR A 636 -17.42 1.21 2.19
N TRP A 637 -16.82 1.00 3.37
CA TRP A 637 -16.06 2.01 4.09
C TRP A 637 -15.13 1.37 5.12
N THR A 638 -14.24 2.19 5.68
CA THR A 638 -13.34 1.80 6.77
C THR A 638 -13.71 2.53 8.08
N GLU A 639 -13.55 1.81 9.18
CA GLU A 639 -13.62 2.32 10.56
C GLU A 639 -12.39 1.88 11.35
N HIS A 640 -11.97 2.67 12.35
CA HIS A 640 -10.96 2.21 13.31
C HIS A 640 -11.53 1.14 14.24
N THR A 641 -10.75 0.11 14.55
CA THR A 641 -11.12 -0.85 15.59
C THR A 641 -10.81 -0.29 16.98
N ILE A 642 -11.58 -0.74 17.97
CA ILE A 642 -11.49 -0.30 19.39
C ILE A 642 -10.41 -1.03 20.19
N VAL A 643 -9.62 -1.87 19.53
CA VAL A 643 -8.70 -2.77 20.20
C VAL A 643 -7.36 -2.05 20.40
N ASP A 644 -6.74 -2.28 21.55
CA ASP A 644 -5.42 -1.76 21.91
C ASP A 644 -4.44 -1.96 20.75
N PRO A 645 -3.65 -0.95 20.31
CA PRO A 645 -2.66 -1.10 19.25
C PRO A 645 -1.71 -2.29 19.42
N ASP A 646 -1.43 -2.70 20.66
CA ASP A 646 -0.59 -3.87 20.98
C ASP A 646 -1.32 -5.22 20.89
N ASP A 647 -2.63 -5.21 20.68
CA ASP A 647 -3.44 -6.41 20.48
C ASP A 647 -3.52 -6.71 18.97
N PRO A 648 -3.33 -7.97 18.56
CA PRO A 648 -3.51 -8.37 17.17
C PRO A 648 -4.85 -7.95 16.58
N ALA A 649 -5.91 -7.77 17.38
CA ALA A 649 -7.22 -7.35 16.92
C ALA A 649 -7.36 -5.84 16.55
N SER A 650 -6.29 -5.06 16.70
CA SER A 650 -6.22 -3.61 16.42
C SER A 650 -6.07 -3.22 14.95
N GLY A 651 -6.38 -1.96 14.65
CA GLY A 651 -6.25 -1.38 13.31
C GLY A 651 -7.58 -0.92 12.73
N TYR A 652 -7.99 -1.52 11.62
CA TYR A 652 -9.10 -1.07 10.78
C TYR A 652 -10.06 -2.21 10.46
N ALA A 653 -11.34 -1.87 10.34
CA ALA A 653 -12.41 -2.76 9.94
C ALA A 653 -13.04 -2.26 8.64
N HIS A 654 -12.96 -3.08 7.59
CA HIS A 654 -13.70 -2.86 6.36
C HIS A 654 -15.15 -3.32 6.55
N LYS A 655 -16.09 -2.48 6.15
CA LYS A 655 -17.54 -2.66 6.34
C LYS A 655 -18.26 -2.60 5.01
N ALA A 656 -19.42 -3.26 4.94
CA ALA A 656 -20.24 -3.25 3.75
C ALA A 656 -21.75 -3.10 4.04
N GLN A 657 -22.46 -2.51 3.08
CA GLN A 657 -23.89 -2.21 3.14
C GLN A 657 -24.50 -2.33 1.75
N ILE A 658 -25.68 -2.94 1.65
CA ILE A 658 -26.52 -2.88 0.45
C ILE A 658 -27.47 -1.70 0.58
N VAL A 659 -27.65 -0.95 -0.49
CA VAL A 659 -28.68 0.08 -0.63
C VAL A 659 -29.40 -0.10 -1.96
N GLU A 660 -30.72 0.06 -1.95
CA GLU A 660 -31.55 0.06 -3.17
C GLU A 660 -32.15 1.44 -3.42
N LEU A 661 -32.09 1.90 -4.68
CA LEU A 661 -32.81 3.09 -5.16
C LEU A 661 -33.95 2.64 -6.07
N GLY A 662 -35.21 2.91 -5.72
CA GLY A 662 -36.39 2.54 -6.52
C GLY A 662 -37.03 3.68 -7.29
#